data_AF-A0A948HP80-F1
#
_entry.id   AF-A0A948HP80-F1
#
_cell.length_a   1.000
_cell.length_b   1.000
_cell.length_c   1.000
_cell.angle_alpha   90.00
_cell.angle_beta   90.00
_cell.angle_gamma   90.00
#
_symmetry.space_group_name_H-M   'P 1'
#
loop_
_entity.id
_entity.type
_entity.pdbx_description
1 polymer ?
#
loop_
_entity_poly.entity_id
_entity_poly.type
_entity_poly.pdbx_seq_one_letter_code
_entity_poly.pdbx_strand_id
1 'polypeptide(L)'
;VDDQKSFDELSTKYSYNPKIKFYKYEWIDDFANKRNFLASKTKSDYYFRLDTDDTIDHPEFLQQAFTNYAKNKFTLVMFRYMYGFDTSGNCNAMHWRETIIKNDGNIFWNKKIHENVNYVATRKVNTGKETQIGIIHKHDKEDAEKSLHRNFALILREYEEVKAVDGKQDPRTVGYLARMYMAKKEYAKAVPLFEEFISTSGWDEDKYFAWIQLSDCLIYLGAIETALSCVVEALLLNPTYPDAYFHMMAIYYEKKDWKKAIEWGELGFAKPTPETMYVTDPSSYTWRPAAQIAVCYVNAGKFEKAIRMFTAARKLAPLELGLKTSFTHFLDIYNDNESVTNYLRLLDYVREDLKSFRLLVDSIPARIRNDERLSTAITMIEPPKKWEDKSVVFFCGGAWEDWVDTSVIGGIGGSEEATVYLSREFTKLGYKVTVFNQCGELEGMYNGVEYKNYHKFHPKDEYDILICWRSNMLQDVKARKKYVWLHDIPFKDTIIDEDFESLDGVIVLSEYHKSFLSHLKDQSKIIVSRNGLNIKDFENISEIRNPHRMIYASSYDRGLQHLLEHWKEVRKEVPDAELHIFYGWNTYLEMMKIGRRPKEYYDMMCELMKQEGVTEHGRIGQKKLVKEYSKSGIWAYPCHFEEISCIGGMRAMATGAVPCYTDYAALKETVKYGVKVEGDVKDDKTYDLYTRKLIKL
;
A
#
# COMPACT_ATOMS: atom_id res chain seq x y z
N VAL A 1 -40.11 -10.52 33.61
CA VAL A 1 -40.31 -9.07 33.35
C VAL A 1 -39.71 -8.32 34.51
N ASP A 2 -38.81 -7.40 34.22
CA ASP A 2 -37.97 -6.67 35.18
C ASP A 2 -38.47 -5.27 35.56
N ASP A 3 -39.44 -4.73 34.81
CA ASP A 3 -40.14 -3.52 35.19
C ASP A 3 -41.63 -3.80 35.51
N GLN A 4 -42.16 -3.07 36.50
CA GLN A 4 -43.52 -3.28 37.00
C GLN A 4 -44.58 -2.98 35.94
N LYS A 5 -44.37 -1.92 35.15
CA LYS A 5 -45.31 -1.46 34.15
C LYS A 5 -45.52 -2.51 33.06
N SER A 6 -44.44 -3.00 32.45
CA SER A 6 -44.54 -4.05 31.44
C SER A 6 -45.07 -5.35 32.01
N PHE A 7 -44.77 -5.67 33.29
CA PHE A 7 -45.33 -6.87 33.91
C PHE A 7 -46.85 -6.81 33.97
N ASP A 8 -47.40 -5.68 34.42
CA ASP A 8 -48.84 -5.47 34.51
C ASP A 8 -49.49 -5.46 33.11
N GLU A 9 -48.92 -4.71 32.17
CA GLU A 9 -49.41 -4.62 30.79
C GLU A 9 -49.44 -5.99 30.10
N LEU A 10 -48.34 -6.75 30.17
CA LEU A 10 -48.24 -8.07 29.53
C LEU A 10 -49.15 -9.10 30.21
N SER A 11 -49.20 -9.11 31.54
CA SER A 11 -50.03 -10.05 32.30
C SER A 11 -51.52 -9.81 32.03
N THR A 12 -51.96 -8.55 31.91
CA THR A 12 -53.33 -8.23 31.53
C THR A 12 -53.60 -8.59 30.08
N LYS A 13 -52.73 -8.17 29.14
CA LYS A 13 -52.92 -8.37 27.70
C LYS A 13 -53.06 -9.84 27.32
N TYR A 14 -52.30 -10.73 27.96
CA TYR A 14 -52.27 -12.16 27.65
C TYR A 14 -52.99 -13.04 28.68
N SER A 15 -53.76 -12.44 29.60
CA SER A 15 -54.53 -13.15 30.64
C SER A 15 -55.47 -14.24 30.10
N TYR A 16 -55.93 -14.11 28.86
CA TYR A 16 -56.81 -15.07 28.19
C TYR A 16 -56.11 -16.38 27.78
N ASN A 17 -54.77 -16.42 27.73
CA ASN A 17 -54.02 -17.59 27.29
C ASN A 17 -53.31 -18.28 28.48
N PRO A 18 -53.86 -19.39 29.02
CA PRO A 18 -53.32 -20.04 30.21
C PRO A 18 -51.95 -20.71 29.98
N LYS A 19 -51.48 -20.80 28.73
CA LYS A 19 -50.15 -21.34 28.39
C LYS A 19 -49.04 -20.32 28.56
N ILE A 20 -49.35 -19.02 28.58
CA ILE A 20 -48.37 -17.94 28.76
C ILE A 20 -48.31 -17.61 30.25
N LYS A 21 -47.09 -17.60 30.80
CA LYS A 21 -46.86 -17.26 32.21
C LYS A 21 -45.85 -16.13 32.30
N PHE A 22 -46.18 -15.10 33.06
CA PHE A 22 -45.28 -14.00 33.37
C PHE A 22 -44.75 -14.16 34.78
N TYR A 23 -43.45 -13.92 34.94
CA TYR A 23 -42.78 -13.91 36.23
C TYR A 23 -42.12 -12.54 36.43
N LYS A 24 -42.43 -11.88 37.55
CA LYS A 24 -41.76 -10.66 37.97
C LYS A 24 -40.35 -11.00 38.46
N TYR A 25 -39.38 -10.22 38.02
CA TYR A 25 -37.96 -10.33 38.38
C TYR A 25 -37.46 -8.95 38.79
N GLU A 26 -36.51 -8.86 39.71
CA GLU A 26 -35.87 -7.61 40.10
C GLU A 26 -34.50 -7.54 39.43
N TRP A 27 -34.27 -6.54 38.58
CA TRP A 27 -33.02 -6.42 37.83
C TRP A 27 -31.85 -6.02 38.75
N ILE A 28 -30.80 -6.83 38.76
CA ILE A 28 -29.61 -6.67 39.63
C ILE A 28 -28.30 -6.56 38.83
N ASP A 29 -28.37 -6.10 37.58
CA ASP A 29 -27.22 -6.01 36.66
C ASP A 29 -26.51 -7.36 36.41
N ASP A 30 -27.28 -8.45 36.35
CA ASP A 30 -26.79 -9.81 36.12
C ASP A 30 -27.71 -10.61 35.18
N PHE A 31 -27.32 -10.70 33.90
CA PHE A 31 -28.07 -11.45 32.89
C PHE A 31 -28.13 -12.95 33.20
N ALA A 32 -27.06 -13.54 33.74
CA ALA A 32 -27.05 -14.96 34.12
C ALA A 32 -28.05 -15.25 35.24
N ASN A 33 -28.13 -14.39 36.25
CA ASN A 33 -29.10 -14.54 37.34
C ASN A 33 -30.54 -14.53 36.81
N LYS A 34 -30.86 -13.59 35.92
CA LYS A 34 -32.18 -13.51 35.25
C LYS A 34 -32.51 -14.79 34.48
N ARG A 35 -31.55 -15.33 33.71
CA ARG A 35 -31.75 -16.58 32.95
C ARG A 35 -31.92 -17.80 33.88
N ASN A 36 -31.15 -17.88 34.96
CA ASN A 36 -31.28 -18.94 35.97
C ASN A 36 -32.63 -18.88 36.71
N PHE A 37 -33.11 -17.66 37.03
CA PHE A 37 -34.45 -17.46 37.59
C PHE A 37 -35.54 -18.03 36.67
N LEU A 38 -35.48 -17.73 35.36
CA LEU A 38 -36.43 -18.27 34.38
C LEU A 38 -36.33 -19.80 34.24
N ALA A 39 -35.11 -20.35 34.21
CA ALA A 39 -34.89 -21.80 34.18
C ALA A 39 -35.57 -22.50 35.38
N SER A 40 -35.48 -21.90 36.59
CA SER A 40 -36.13 -22.43 37.81
C SER A 40 -37.66 -22.51 37.74
N LYS A 41 -38.29 -21.76 36.82
CA LYS A 41 -39.76 -21.80 36.61
C LYS A 41 -40.19 -22.83 35.59
N THR A 42 -39.25 -23.41 34.85
CA THR A 42 -39.53 -24.44 33.84
C THR A 42 -39.60 -25.81 34.49
N LYS A 43 -40.65 -26.59 34.15
CA LYS A 43 -40.90 -27.93 34.71
C LYS A 43 -40.49 -29.10 33.81
N SER A 44 -40.21 -28.82 32.54
CA SER A 44 -39.80 -29.82 31.55
C SER A 44 -38.33 -30.18 31.72
N ASP A 45 -37.95 -31.38 31.28
CA ASP A 45 -36.55 -31.85 31.27
C ASP A 45 -35.62 -30.95 30.44
N TYR A 46 -36.21 -30.16 29.53
CA TYR A 46 -35.54 -29.29 28.58
C TYR A 46 -36.29 -27.98 28.43
N TYR A 47 -35.56 -26.91 28.10
CA TYR A 47 -36.14 -25.63 27.72
C TYR A 47 -35.47 -25.05 26.47
N PHE A 48 -36.27 -24.30 25.71
CA PHE A 48 -35.83 -23.46 24.60
C PHE A 48 -35.70 -22.02 25.10
N ARG A 49 -34.57 -21.36 24.87
CA ARG A 49 -34.42 -19.94 25.20
C ARG A 49 -34.57 -19.07 23.96
N LEU A 50 -35.27 -17.97 24.11
CA LEU A 50 -35.49 -16.95 23.08
C LEU A 50 -35.66 -15.61 23.79
N ASP A 51 -34.95 -14.58 23.34
CA ASP A 51 -35.15 -13.23 23.85
C ASP A 51 -36.34 -12.59 23.12
N THR A 52 -36.98 -11.58 23.71
CA THR A 52 -38.27 -11.05 23.21
C THR A 52 -38.17 -10.28 21.89
N ASP A 53 -36.95 -9.90 21.53
CA ASP A 53 -36.54 -9.26 20.28
C ASP A 53 -35.99 -10.26 19.25
N ASP A 54 -35.98 -11.56 19.55
CA ASP A 54 -35.55 -12.60 18.63
C ASP A 54 -36.71 -13.16 17.79
N THR A 55 -36.37 -13.71 16.62
CA THR A 55 -37.25 -14.53 15.78
C THR A 55 -36.56 -15.82 15.37
N ILE A 56 -37.36 -16.84 15.07
CA ILE A 56 -36.86 -18.14 14.63
C ILE A 56 -36.82 -18.13 13.10
N ASP A 57 -35.63 -18.42 12.56
CA ASP A 57 -35.43 -18.69 11.14
C ASP A 57 -35.76 -20.14 10.84
N HIS A 58 -36.58 -20.40 9.82
CA HIS A 58 -37.09 -21.73 9.49
C HIS A 58 -37.77 -22.48 10.66
N PRO A 59 -38.83 -21.90 11.29
CA PRO A 59 -39.50 -22.49 12.45
C PRO A 59 -40.15 -23.85 12.17
N GLU A 60 -40.41 -24.19 10.91
CA GLU A 60 -40.94 -25.49 10.47
C GLU A 60 -40.07 -26.68 10.90
N PHE A 61 -38.76 -26.49 11.09
CA PHE A 61 -37.84 -27.56 11.52
C PHE A 61 -37.72 -27.70 13.04
N LEU A 62 -38.38 -26.83 13.83
CA LEU A 62 -38.21 -26.82 15.30
C LEU A 62 -38.58 -28.17 15.94
N GLN A 63 -39.69 -28.79 15.51
CA GLN A 63 -40.11 -30.09 16.02
C GLN A 63 -39.10 -31.19 15.69
N GLN A 64 -38.50 -31.15 14.50
CA GLN A 64 -37.47 -32.09 14.10
C GLN A 64 -36.20 -31.90 14.92
N ALA A 65 -35.78 -30.66 15.19
CA ALA A 65 -34.63 -30.35 16.05
C ALA A 65 -34.81 -30.96 17.45
N PHE A 66 -35.99 -30.80 18.08
CA PHE A 66 -36.31 -31.43 19.37
C PHE A 66 -36.34 -32.96 19.33
N THR A 67 -36.80 -33.54 18.22
CA THR A 67 -36.85 -35.00 18.06
C THR A 67 -35.45 -35.60 17.90
N ASN A 68 -34.62 -34.99 17.04
CA ASN A 68 -33.22 -35.35 16.85
C ASN A 68 -32.45 -35.22 18.16
N TYR A 69 -32.75 -34.15 18.89
CA TYR A 69 -32.19 -33.88 20.20
C TYR A 69 -32.45 -35.00 21.21
N ALA A 70 -33.72 -35.34 21.42
CA ALA A 70 -34.12 -36.39 22.35
C ALA A 70 -33.51 -37.74 21.98
N LYS A 71 -33.46 -38.05 20.68
CA LYS A 71 -32.85 -39.28 20.14
C LYS A 71 -31.36 -39.39 20.45
N ASN A 72 -30.60 -38.30 20.28
CA ASN A 72 -29.15 -38.26 20.49
C ASN A 72 -28.74 -37.99 21.95
N LYS A 73 -29.71 -37.73 22.83
CA LYS A 73 -29.49 -37.46 24.26
C LYS A 73 -28.46 -36.33 24.47
N PHE A 74 -28.53 -35.27 23.65
CA PHE A 74 -27.71 -34.09 23.89
C PHE A 74 -28.09 -33.45 25.22
N THR A 75 -27.13 -32.76 25.82
CA THR A 75 -27.29 -31.97 27.04
C THR A 75 -27.52 -30.50 26.71
N LEU A 76 -26.95 -30.07 25.58
CA LEU A 76 -27.02 -28.72 25.05
C LEU A 76 -27.08 -28.81 23.52
N VAL A 77 -27.94 -28.01 22.88
CA VAL A 77 -27.90 -27.78 21.44
C VAL A 77 -27.70 -26.31 21.16
N MET A 78 -26.76 -26.03 20.27
CA MET A 78 -26.42 -24.68 19.85
C MET A 78 -27.01 -24.38 18.49
N PHE A 79 -27.64 -23.22 18.36
CA PHE A 79 -28.18 -22.73 17.09
C PHE A 79 -27.32 -21.57 16.60
N ARG A 80 -27.36 -21.29 15.29
CA ARG A 80 -26.78 -20.05 14.75
C ARG A 80 -27.60 -18.87 15.27
N TYR A 81 -26.93 -17.95 15.94
CA TYR A 81 -27.50 -16.69 16.40
C TYR A 81 -27.00 -15.57 15.50
N MET A 82 -27.88 -15.08 14.64
CA MET A 82 -27.63 -14.07 13.62
C MET A 82 -28.11 -12.72 14.14
N TYR A 83 -27.19 -11.77 14.28
CA TYR A 83 -27.47 -10.49 14.91
C TYR A 83 -26.98 -9.29 14.08
N GLY A 84 -26.47 -9.55 12.88
CA GLY A 84 -26.13 -8.51 11.92
C GLY A 84 -26.50 -8.94 10.51
N PHE A 85 -27.03 -7.99 9.74
CA PHE A 85 -27.36 -8.17 8.32
C PHE A 85 -26.84 -6.98 7.50
N ASP A 86 -26.40 -7.27 6.28
CA ASP A 86 -26.01 -6.25 5.30
C ASP A 86 -27.26 -5.65 4.60
N THR A 87 -27.06 -4.66 3.73
CA THR A 87 -28.20 -3.99 3.05
C THR A 87 -28.92 -4.90 2.06
N SER A 88 -28.30 -6.01 1.67
CA SER A 88 -28.88 -7.04 0.81
C SER A 88 -29.60 -8.14 1.61
N GLY A 89 -29.60 -8.06 2.95
CA GLY A 89 -30.22 -9.03 3.84
C GLY A 89 -29.35 -10.25 4.13
N ASN A 90 -28.08 -10.26 3.73
CA ASN A 90 -27.16 -11.35 4.09
C ASN A 90 -26.69 -11.18 5.53
N CYS A 91 -26.56 -12.29 6.27
CA CYS A 91 -26.00 -12.23 7.61
C CYS A 91 -24.52 -11.83 7.57
N ASN A 92 -24.15 -10.82 8.37
CA ASN A 92 -22.78 -10.32 8.50
C ASN A 92 -22.26 -10.36 9.95
N ALA A 93 -23.03 -10.93 10.88
CA ALA A 93 -22.56 -11.22 12.22
C ALA A 93 -23.35 -12.39 12.82
N MET A 94 -22.67 -13.51 13.05
CA MET A 94 -23.27 -14.68 13.68
C MET A 94 -22.30 -15.41 14.60
N HIS A 95 -22.83 -16.14 15.57
CA HIS A 95 -22.08 -17.09 16.38
C HIS A 95 -23.00 -18.23 16.83
N TRP A 96 -22.42 -19.28 17.40
CA TRP A 96 -23.17 -20.38 17.99
C TRP A 96 -23.62 -20.02 19.39
N ARG A 97 -24.91 -20.18 19.69
CA ARG A 97 -25.48 -19.91 21.01
C ARG A 97 -26.25 -21.08 21.55
N GLU A 98 -26.18 -21.22 22.87
CA GLU A 98 -26.92 -22.21 23.63
C GLU A 98 -28.42 -21.95 23.51
N THR A 99 -29.19 -22.88 22.94
CA THR A 99 -30.61 -22.63 22.64
C THR A 99 -31.53 -23.66 23.27
N ILE A 100 -31.24 -24.96 23.09
CA ILE A 100 -31.95 -26.05 23.77
C ILE A 100 -31.08 -26.57 24.90
N ILE A 101 -31.57 -26.48 26.13
CA ILE A 101 -30.77 -26.72 27.34
C ILE A 101 -31.49 -27.72 28.25
N LYS A 102 -30.74 -28.69 28.78
CA LYS A 102 -31.22 -29.61 29.82
C LYS A 102 -31.43 -28.92 31.16
N ASN A 103 -32.59 -29.18 31.77
CA ASN A 103 -33.03 -28.55 33.00
C ASN A 103 -33.07 -29.54 34.16
N ASP A 104 -31.90 -29.95 34.65
CA ASP A 104 -31.79 -30.91 35.75
C ASP A 104 -30.96 -30.39 36.93
N GLY A 105 -30.88 -29.06 37.06
CA GLY A 105 -30.20 -28.38 38.17
C GLY A 105 -28.67 -28.40 38.12
N ASN A 106 -28.06 -29.13 37.19
CA ASN A 106 -26.60 -29.21 37.08
C ASN A 106 -26.02 -28.31 35.98
N ILE A 107 -26.87 -27.53 35.31
CA ILE A 107 -26.53 -26.64 34.21
C ILE A 107 -27.13 -25.28 34.53
N PHE A 108 -26.30 -24.24 34.47
CA PHE A 108 -26.68 -22.89 34.88
C PHE A 108 -25.94 -21.85 34.05
N TRP A 109 -26.55 -20.68 33.88
CA TRP A 109 -25.92 -19.52 33.27
C TRP A 109 -24.91 -18.90 34.21
N ASN A 110 -23.80 -18.44 33.67
CA ASN A 110 -22.70 -17.80 34.38
C ASN A 110 -22.29 -16.50 33.68
N LYS A 111 -21.64 -15.59 34.43
CA LYS A 111 -21.20 -14.23 34.05
C LYS A 111 -22.35 -13.21 33.93
N LYS A 112 -22.11 -12.01 34.47
CA LYS A 112 -23.10 -10.92 34.51
C LYS A 112 -23.48 -10.42 33.12
N ILE A 113 -22.51 -10.38 32.19
CA ILE A 113 -22.63 -9.93 30.80
C ILE A 113 -21.92 -10.94 29.91
N HIS A 114 -22.38 -11.09 28.66
CA HIS A 114 -21.93 -12.14 27.75
C HIS A 114 -22.08 -13.53 28.41
N GLU A 115 -23.23 -13.73 29.04
CA GLU A 115 -23.53 -14.91 29.83
C GLU A 115 -23.45 -16.18 28.98
N ASN A 116 -22.85 -17.22 29.56
CA ASN A 116 -22.65 -18.51 28.91
C ASN A 116 -23.15 -19.63 29.83
N VAL A 117 -23.45 -20.77 29.24
CA VAL A 117 -23.87 -21.94 30.03
C VAL A 117 -22.64 -22.60 30.65
N ASN A 118 -22.74 -22.93 31.94
CA ASN A 118 -21.75 -23.67 32.71
C ASN A 118 -22.42 -24.89 33.39
N TYR A 119 -21.61 -25.79 33.92
CA TYR A 119 -22.08 -27.06 34.47
C TYR A 119 -21.23 -27.52 35.66
N VAL A 120 -21.84 -28.32 36.55
CA VAL A 120 -21.14 -28.89 37.70
C VAL A 120 -20.06 -29.88 37.24
N ALA A 121 -18.84 -29.76 37.79
CA ALA A 121 -17.60 -30.35 37.26
C ALA A 121 -17.59 -31.88 37.03
N THR A 122 -18.52 -32.63 37.60
CA THR A 122 -18.58 -34.11 37.53
C THR A 122 -19.34 -34.63 36.30
N ARG A 123 -19.82 -33.76 35.41
CA ARG A 123 -20.76 -34.13 34.35
C ARG A 123 -20.15 -34.18 32.96
N LYS A 124 -20.43 -35.27 32.21
CA LYS A 124 -20.26 -35.31 30.74
C LYS A 124 -21.34 -34.47 30.07
N VAL A 125 -20.93 -33.44 29.32
CA VAL A 125 -21.82 -32.64 28.48
C VAL A 125 -21.71 -33.13 27.04
N ASN A 126 -22.85 -33.50 26.46
CA ASN A 126 -22.96 -33.84 25.03
C ASN A 126 -23.57 -32.65 24.30
N THR A 127 -22.78 -31.94 23.48
CA THR A 127 -23.22 -30.74 22.76
C THR A 127 -23.50 -31.05 21.31
N GLY A 128 -24.68 -30.69 20.82
CA GLY A 128 -25.04 -30.73 19.40
C GLY A 128 -25.04 -29.34 18.76
N LYS A 129 -24.82 -29.26 17.46
CA LYS A 129 -25.05 -28.06 16.64
C LYS A 129 -26.22 -28.33 15.69
N GLU A 130 -27.15 -27.39 15.59
CA GLU A 130 -28.27 -27.46 14.65
C GLU A 130 -28.08 -26.41 13.54
N THR A 131 -28.14 -26.85 12.29
CA THR A 131 -27.80 -26.04 11.11
C THR A 131 -29.00 -25.69 10.23
N GLN A 132 -30.15 -26.33 10.43
CA GLN A 132 -31.36 -26.11 9.63
C GLN A 132 -32.25 -25.00 10.19
N ILE A 133 -32.03 -24.59 11.44
CA ILE A 133 -32.77 -23.55 12.14
C ILE A 133 -31.79 -22.58 12.80
N GLY A 134 -32.16 -21.31 12.81
CA GLY A 134 -31.38 -20.24 13.40
C GLY A 134 -32.24 -19.29 14.22
N ILE A 135 -31.58 -18.42 14.97
CA ILE A 135 -32.21 -17.32 15.70
C ILE A 135 -31.77 -16.02 15.03
N ILE A 136 -32.73 -15.19 14.66
CA ILE A 136 -32.52 -13.85 14.11
C ILE A 136 -32.84 -12.85 15.21
N HIS A 137 -31.82 -12.14 15.68
CA HIS A 137 -31.99 -11.02 16.59
C HIS A 137 -32.46 -9.79 15.81
N LYS A 138 -33.60 -9.21 16.20
CA LYS A 138 -34.12 -7.98 15.58
C LYS A 138 -33.47 -6.78 16.23
N HIS A 139 -32.47 -6.24 15.56
CA HIS A 139 -31.80 -5.03 16.00
C HIS A 139 -32.64 -3.79 15.73
N ASP A 140 -33.08 -3.08 16.78
CA ASP A 140 -33.38 -1.65 16.69
C ASP A 140 -32.06 -0.86 16.79
N LYS A 141 -31.88 0.15 15.92
CA LYS A 141 -30.66 0.97 15.87
C LYS A 141 -30.52 1.85 17.13
N GLU A 142 -31.62 2.39 17.65
CA GLU A 142 -31.55 3.23 18.86
C GLU A 142 -31.19 2.42 20.11
N ASP A 143 -31.64 1.17 20.17
CA ASP A 143 -31.35 0.28 21.30
C ASP A 143 -29.94 -0.32 21.23
N ALA A 144 -29.36 -0.42 20.03
CA ALA A 144 -27.98 -0.87 19.83
C ALA A 144 -26.97 0.06 20.51
N GLU A 145 -27.10 1.37 20.32
CA GLU A 145 -26.17 2.34 20.86
C GLU A 145 -26.27 2.44 22.39
N LYS A 146 -27.50 2.44 22.93
CA LYS A 146 -27.73 2.41 24.38
C LYS A 146 -27.15 1.14 25.01
N SER A 147 -27.36 -0.01 24.37
CA SER A 147 -26.83 -1.30 24.83
C SER A 147 -25.30 -1.33 24.79
N LEU A 148 -24.68 -0.78 23.74
CA LEU A 148 -23.22 -0.67 23.64
C LEU A 148 -22.65 0.18 24.79
N HIS A 149 -23.24 1.35 25.06
CA HIS A 149 -22.79 2.23 26.14
C HIS A 149 -22.94 1.58 27.53
N ARG A 150 -24.09 0.93 27.79
CA ARG A 150 -24.32 0.21 29.05
C ARG A 150 -23.32 -0.92 29.24
N ASN A 151 -23.16 -1.77 28.22
CA ASN A 151 -22.26 -2.92 28.30
C ASN A 151 -20.80 -2.46 28.46
N PHE A 152 -20.41 -1.36 27.82
CA PHE A 152 -19.08 -0.77 27.94
C PHE A 152 -18.81 -0.29 29.36
N ALA A 153 -19.74 0.47 29.95
CA ALA A 153 -19.61 0.98 31.30
C ALA A 153 -19.47 -0.15 32.33
N LEU A 154 -20.19 -1.26 32.16
CA LEU A 154 -20.14 -2.40 33.08
C LEU A 154 -18.82 -3.18 32.95
N ILE A 155 -18.37 -3.47 31.73
CA ILE A 155 -17.10 -4.19 31.50
C ILE A 155 -15.90 -3.33 31.93
N LEU A 156 -15.94 -2.02 31.64
CA LEU A 156 -14.90 -1.10 32.09
C LEU A 156 -14.83 -1.04 33.62
N ARG A 157 -15.99 -0.95 34.30
CA ARG A 157 -16.05 -0.98 35.77
C ARG A 157 -15.47 -2.27 36.34
N GLU A 158 -15.84 -3.43 35.78
CA GLU A 158 -15.29 -4.73 36.21
C GLU A 158 -13.77 -4.76 36.07
N TYR A 159 -13.23 -4.31 34.93
CA TYR A 159 -11.80 -4.22 34.69
C TYR A 159 -11.11 -3.26 35.68
N GLU A 160 -11.68 -2.07 35.91
CA GLU A 160 -11.13 -1.07 36.83
C GLU A 160 -11.15 -1.52 38.30
N GLU A 161 -12.23 -2.17 38.76
CA GLU A 161 -12.35 -2.70 40.12
C GLU A 161 -11.30 -3.78 40.41
N VAL A 162 -11.07 -4.70 39.46
CA VAL A 162 -10.03 -5.73 39.59
C VAL A 162 -8.63 -5.12 39.55
N LYS A 163 -8.42 -4.12 38.66
CA LYS A 163 -7.13 -3.43 38.53
C LYS A 163 -6.78 -2.62 39.77
N ALA A 164 -7.77 -2.00 40.42
CA ALA A 164 -7.58 -1.19 41.62
C ALA A 164 -7.03 -1.98 42.83
N VAL A 165 -7.27 -3.29 42.87
CA VAL A 165 -6.79 -4.19 43.94
C VAL A 165 -5.61 -5.05 43.51
N ASP A 166 -4.95 -4.71 42.39
CA ASP A 166 -3.88 -5.51 41.77
C ASP A 166 -4.30 -6.99 41.56
N GLY A 167 -5.58 -7.17 41.25
CA GLY A 167 -6.18 -8.48 41.02
C GLY A 167 -5.82 -9.02 39.64
N LYS A 168 -5.77 -10.35 39.52
CA LYS A 168 -5.59 -11.01 38.22
C LYS A 168 -6.86 -10.82 37.38
N GLN A 169 -6.73 -10.12 36.26
CA GLN A 169 -7.81 -9.94 35.30
C GLN A 169 -8.29 -11.26 34.71
N ASP A 170 -9.60 -11.38 34.47
CA ASP A 170 -10.15 -12.44 33.63
C ASP A 170 -9.82 -12.12 32.17
N PRO A 171 -9.06 -12.97 31.44
CA PRO A 171 -8.69 -12.70 30.05
C PRO A 171 -9.89 -12.35 29.17
N ARG A 172 -11.05 -12.97 29.43
CA ARG A 172 -12.28 -12.68 28.67
C ARG A 172 -12.74 -11.23 28.84
N THR A 173 -12.70 -10.69 30.06
CA THR A 173 -13.07 -9.30 30.34
C THR A 173 -12.16 -8.34 29.59
N VAL A 174 -10.85 -8.61 29.58
CA VAL A 174 -9.85 -7.84 28.80
C VAL A 174 -10.16 -7.89 27.30
N GLY A 175 -10.37 -9.09 26.75
CA GLY A 175 -10.66 -9.27 25.32
C GLY A 175 -11.97 -8.62 24.88
N TYR A 176 -13.03 -8.64 25.71
CA TYR A 176 -14.25 -7.91 25.42
C TYR A 176 -14.02 -6.40 25.45
N LEU A 177 -13.34 -5.87 26.48
CA LEU A 177 -13.04 -4.45 26.58
C LEU A 177 -12.25 -3.95 25.36
N ALA A 178 -11.24 -4.71 24.91
CA ALA A 178 -10.48 -4.40 23.71
C ALA A 178 -11.38 -4.26 22.46
N ARG A 179 -12.28 -5.23 22.24
CA ARG A 179 -13.24 -5.21 21.12
C ARG A 179 -14.23 -4.05 21.21
N MET A 180 -14.61 -3.64 22.43
CA MET A 180 -15.48 -2.47 22.60
C MET A 180 -14.76 -1.17 22.27
N TYR A 181 -13.49 -1.00 22.67
CA TYR A 181 -12.68 0.14 22.22
C TYR A 181 -12.50 0.13 20.70
N MET A 182 -12.26 -1.04 20.09
CA MET A 182 -12.21 -1.19 18.63
C MET A 182 -13.54 -0.79 17.97
N ALA A 183 -14.69 -1.21 18.51
CA ALA A 183 -16.02 -0.82 18.00
C ALA A 183 -16.28 0.68 18.12
N LYS A 184 -15.74 1.33 19.17
CA LYS A 184 -15.74 2.80 19.34
C LYS A 184 -14.68 3.52 18.47
N LYS A 185 -13.90 2.78 17.68
CA LYS A 185 -12.77 3.27 16.87
C LYS A 185 -11.64 3.92 17.68
N GLU A 186 -11.55 3.60 18.97
CA GLU A 186 -10.48 4.06 19.86
C GLU A 186 -9.30 3.08 19.80
N TYR A 187 -8.73 2.89 18.60
CA TYR A 187 -7.74 1.85 18.31
C TYR A 187 -6.51 1.91 19.22
N ALA A 188 -6.00 3.11 19.52
CA ALA A 188 -4.85 3.29 20.40
C ALA A 188 -5.08 2.76 21.83
N LYS A 189 -6.33 2.73 22.31
CA LYS A 189 -6.69 2.14 23.60
C LYS A 189 -6.94 0.64 23.51
N ALA A 190 -7.38 0.14 22.36
CA ALA A 190 -7.64 -1.28 22.14
C ALA A 190 -6.33 -2.09 22.06
N VAL A 191 -5.28 -1.54 21.44
CA VAL A 191 -3.96 -2.21 21.26
C VAL A 191 -3.41 -2.83 22.55
N PRO A 192 -3.16 -2.08 23.64
CA PRO A 192 -2.57 -2.66 24.85
C PRO A 192 -3.47 -3.70 25.52
N LEU A 193 -4.79 -3.61 25.34
CA LEU A 193 -5.74 -4.60 25.86
C LEU A 193 -5.71 -5.88 25.03
N PHE A 194 -5.53 -5.80 23.71
CA PHE A 194 -5.32 -6.99 22.89
C PHE A 194 -4.01 -7.68 23.24
N GLU A 195 -2.93 -6.94 23.45
CA GLU A 195 -1.64 -7.48 23.91
C GLU A 195 -1.77 -8.19 25.26
N GLU A 196 -2.44 -7.54 26.24
CA GLU A 196 -2.75 -8.15 27.53
C GLU A 196 -3.59 -9.43 27.35
N PHE A 197 -4.63 -9.39 26.53
CA PHE A 197 -5.49 -10.55 26.27
C PHE A 197 -4.73 -11.72 25.61
N ILE A 198 -3.88 -11.44 24.63
CA ILE A 198 -3.05 -12.45 23.96
C ILE A 198 -2.09 -13.11 24.96
N SER A 199 -1.46 -12.32 25.84
CA SER A 199 -0.51 -12.83 26.84
C SER A 199 -1.16 -13.66 27.95
N THR A 200 -2.43 -13.40 28.26
CA THR A 200 -3.14 -14.02 29.39
C THR A 200 -4.11 -15.12 28.97
N SER A 201 -4.52 -15.18 27.70
CA SER A 201 -5.46 -16.20 27.23
C SER A 201 -4.84 -17.60 27.23
N GLY A 202 -5.65 -18.58 27.64
CA GLY A 202 -5.29 -20.00 27.64
C GLY A 202 -5.62 -20.74 26.35
N TRP A 203 -6.23 -20.09 25.36
CA TRP A 203 -6.73 -20.74 24.14
C TRP A 203 -6.09 -20.16 22.88
N ASP A 204 -5.57 -21.02 22.01
CA ASP A 204 -4.91 -20.59 20.77
C ASP A 204 -5.88 -19.89 19.81
N GLU A 205 -7.15 -20.30 19.79
CA GLU A 205 -8.19 -19.66 18.98
C GLU A 205 -8.51 -18.24 19.46
N ASP A 206 -8.53 -18.00 20.78
CA ASP A 206 -8.69 -16.65 21.34
C ASP A 206 -7.53 -15.74 20.90
N LYS A 207 -6.30 -16.26 21.00
CA LYS A 207 -5.09 -15.55 20.59
C LYS A 207 -5.09 -15.28 19.08
N TYR A 208 -5.52 -16.25 18.27
CA TYR A 208 -5.64 -16.10 16.82
C TYR A 208 -6.50 -14.88 16.45
N PHE A 209 -7.75 -14.84 16.93
CA PHE A 209 -8.64 -13.74 16.60
C PHE A 209 -8.19 -12.41 17.22
N ALA A 210 -7.55 -12.45 18.39
CA ALA A 210 -6.96 -11.24 19.00
C ALA A 210 -5.81 -10.68 18.15
N TRP A 211 -4.94 -11.53 17.59
CA TRP A 211 -3.89 -11.10 16.66
C TRP A 211 -4.46 -10.47 15.38
N ILE A 212 -5.52 -11.07 14.82
CA ILE A 212 -6.22 -10.51 13.66
C ILE A 212 -6.81 -9.12 13.99
N GLN A 213 -7.52 -9.00 15.12
CA GLN A 213 -8.13 -7.73 15.55
C GLN A 213 -7.09 -6.66 15.92
N LEU A 214 -5.95 -7.08 16.48
CA LEU A 214 -4.81 -6.21 16.74
C LEU A 214 -4.20 -5.69 15.43
N SER A 215 -4.04 -6.57 14.42
CA SER A 215 -3.59 -6.18 13.08
C SER A 215 -4.49 -5.09 12.49
N ASP A 216 -5.82 -5.24 12.57
CA ASP A 216 -6.75 -4.20 12.10
C ASP A 216 -6.51 -2.86 12.80
N CYS A 217 -6.38 -2.86 14.13
CA CYS A 217 -6.09 -1.65 14.89
C CYS A 217 -4.80 -0.98 14.42
N LEU A 218 -3.75 -1.76 14.17
CA LEU A 218 -2.44 -1.27 13.72
C LEU A 218 -2.47 -0.73 12.29
N ILE A 219 -3.26 -1.34 11.39
CA ILE A 219 -3.49 -0.81 10.04
C ILE A 219 -4.13 0.58 10.13
N TYR A 220 -5.17 0.74 10.96
CA TYR A 220 -5.82 2.05 11.16
C TYR A 220 -4.90 3.10 11.79
N LEU A 221 -3.89 2.68 12.56
CA LEU A 221 -2.88 3.56 13.14
C LEU A 221 -1.67 3.81 12.21
N GLY A 222 -1.65 3.20 11.02
CA GLY A 222 -0.55 3.32 10.05
C GLY A 222 0.69 2.49 10.38
N ALA A 223 0.62 1.60 11.38
CA ALA A 223 1.72 0.72 11.80
C ALA A 223 1.75 -0.58 10.96
N ILE A 224 1.94 -0.44 9.64
CA ILE A 224 1.74 -1.51 8.66
C ILE A 224 2.68 -2.71 8.87
N GLU A 225 3.95 -2.49 9.20
CA GLU A 225 4.90 -3.61 9.43
C GLU A 225 4.57 -4.38 10.72
N THR A 226 4.13 -3.69 11.77
CA THR A 226 3.71 -4.34 13.02
C THR A 226 2.41 -5.13 12.82
N ALA A 227 1.48 -4.60 12.02
CA ALA A 227 0.28 -5.34 11.62
C ALA A 227 0.65 -6.65 10.90
N LEU A 228 1.63 -6.60 9.99
CA LEU A 228 2.13 -7.79 9.30
C LEU A 228 2.66 -8.85 10.27
N SER A 229 3.44 -8.45 11.27
CA SER A 229 3.91 -9.37 12.32
C SER A 229 2.75 -10.03 13.06
N CYS A 230 1.69 -9.29 13.41
CA CYS A 230 0.51 -9.84 14.08
C CYS A 230 -0.18 -10.93 13.24
N VAL A 231 -0.33 -10.70 11.93
CA VAL A 231 -0.95 -11.67 11.03
C VAL A 231 -0.09 -12.94 10.89
N VAL A 232 1.23 -12.80 10.91
CA VAL A 232 2.15 -13.95 10.93
C VAL A 232 1.98 -14.77 12.21
N GLU A 233 1.89 -14.13 13.37
CA GLU A 233 1.61 -14.83 14.64
C GLU A 233 0.26 -15.57 14.61
N ALA A 234 -0.78 -14.96 14.03
CA ALA A 234 -2.05 -15.64 13.80
C ALA A 234 -1.88 -16.88 12.91
N LEU A 235 -1.14 -16.79 11.80
CA LEU A 235 -0.88 -17.95 10.93
C LEU A 235 -0.14 -19.09 11.64
N LEU A 236 0.78 -18.78 12.56
CA LEU A 236 1.49 -19.78 13.35
C LEU A 236 0.55 -20.55 14.28
N LEU A 237 -0.49 -19.89 14.80
CA LEU A 237 -1.52 -20.52 15.63
C LEU A 237 -2.50 -21.35 14.81
N ASN A 238 -2.97 -20.82 13.68
CA ASN A 238 -3.92 -21.53 12.82
C ASN A 238 -3.80 -21.16 11.33
N PRO A 239 -3.11 -21.98 10.51
CA PRO A 239 -2.96 -21.73 9.07
C PRO A 239 -4.15 -22.18 8.23
N THR A 240 -5.22 -22.70 8.85
CA THR A 240 -6.41 -23.19 8.11
C THR A 240 -7.45 -22.11 7.91
N TYR A 241 -7.44 -21.06 8.73
CA TYR A 241 -8.45 -20.00 8.67
C TYR A 241 -8.11 -18.96 7.59
N PRO A 242 -9.07 -18.58 6.73
CA PRO A 242 -8.89 -17.57 5.68
C PRO A 242 -8.57 -16.18 6.21
N ASP A 243 -8.97 -15.84 7.44
CA ASP A 243 -8.84 -14.49 8.02
C ASP A 243 -7.44 -13.94 7.86
N ALA A 244 -6.42 -14.67 8.32
CA ALA A 244 -5.04 -14.22 8.22
C ALA A 244 -4.60 -14.00 6.76
N TYR A 245 -5.03 -14.83 5.82
CA TYR A 245 -4.70 -14.68 4.39
C TYR A 245 -5.32 -13.42 3.78
N PHE A 246 -6.58 -13.13 4.12
CA PHE A 246 -7.23 -11.90 3.67
C PHE A 246 -6.65 -10.64 4.34
N HIS A 247 -6.17 -10.73 5.59
CA HIS A 247 -5.43 -9.63 6.22
C HIS A 247 -4.05 -9.43 5.59
N MET A 248 -3.35 -10.51 5.22
CA MET A 248 -2.12 -10.40 4.40
C MET A 248 -2.41 -9.69 3.08
N MET A 249 -3.50 -10.04 2.40
CA MET A 249 -3.94 -9.34 1.19
C MET A 249 -4.18 -7.84 1.46
N ALA A 250 -4.88 -7.50 2.54
CA ALA A 250 -5.15 -6.10 2.90
C ALA A 250 -3.86 -5.31 3.20
N ILE A 251 -2.90 -5.91 3.90
CA ILE A 251 -1.61 -5.27 4.19
C ILE A 251 -0.81 -5.02 2.92
N TYR A 252 -0.72 -6.01 2.02
CA TYR A 252 0.00 -5.81 0.76
C TYR A 252 -0.74 -4.89 -0.22
N TYR A 253 -2.07 -4.80 -0.10
CA TYR A 253 -2.87 -3.80 -0.78
C TYR A 253 -2.47 -2.38 -0.34
N GLU A 254 -2.35 -2.11 0.97
CA GLU A 254 -1.88 -0.82 1.49
C GLU A 254 -0.45 -0.50 1.04
N LYS A 255 0.41 -1.52 0.93
CA LYS A 255 1.79 -1.40 0.41
C LYS A 255 1.86 -1.23 -1.12
N LYS A 256 0.72 -1.27 -1.83
CA LYS A 256 0.60 -1.28 -3.30
C LYS A 256 1.41 -2.40 -3.96
N ASP A 257 1.69 -3.48 -3.23
CA ASP A 257 2.30 -4.70 -3.76
C ASP A 257 1.20 -5.62 -4.28
N TRP A 258 0.66 -5.26 -5.45
CA TRP A 258 -0.50 -5.93 -6.05
C TRP A 258 -0.27 -7.42 -6.27
N LYS A 259 0.97 -7.81 -6.58
CA LYS A 259 1.32 -9.22 -6.81
C LYS A 259 1.15 -10.03 -5.54
N LYS A 260 1.77 -9.62 -4.43
CA LYS A 260 1.62 -10.33 -3.15
C LYS A 260 0.18 -10.26 -2.63
N ALA A 261 -0.49 -9.13 -2.78
CA ALA A 261 -1.89 -9.01 -2.39
C ALA A 261 -2.77 -10.06 -3.10
N ILE A 262 -2.58 -10.24 -4.42
CA ILE A 262 -3.28 -11.28 -5.20
C ILE A 262 -2.92 -12.68 -4.70
N GLU A 263 -1.64 -12.99 -4.50
CA GLU A 263 -1.20 -14.32 -4.05
C GLU A 263 -1.83 -14.70 -2.71
N TRP A 264 -1.78 -13.80 -1.72
CA TRP A 264 -2.40 -14.03 -0.41
C TRP A 264 -3.93 -14.10 -0.48
N GLY A 265 -4.56 -13.26 -1.31
CA GLY A 265 -6.00 -13.31 -1.54
C GLY A 265 -6.46 -14.62 -2.16
N GLU A 266 -5.80 -15.09 -3.23
CA GLU A 266 -6.07 -16.38 -3.88
C GLU A 266 -5.89 -17.54 -2.89
N LEU A 267 -4.85 -17.51 -2.03
CA LEU A 267 -4.67 -18.48 -0.96
C LEU A 267 -5.81 -18.44 0.06
N GLY A 268 -6.29 -17.25 0.44
CA GLY A 268 -7.44 -17.10 1.35
C GLY A 268 -8.71 -17.73 0.80
N PHE A 269 -9.00 -17.55 -0.49
CA PHE A 269 -10.14 -18.21 -1.14
C PHE A 269 -10.04 -19.73 -1.20
N ALA A 270 -8.83 -20.29 -1.15
CA ALA A 270 -8.61 -21.73 -1.13
C ALA A 270 -8.80 -22.35 0.28
N LYS A 271 -8.99 -21.53 1.32
CA LYS A 271 -9.19 -22.00 2.70
C LYS A 271 -10.66 -22.33 2.98
N PRO A 272 -10.93 -23.34 3.83
CA PRO A 272 -12.30 -23.62 4.26
C PRO A 272 -12.83 -22.48 5.14
N THR A 273 -14.15 -22.31 5.18
CA THR A 273 -14.79 -21.43 6.16
C THR A 273 -14.45 -21.91 7.59
N PRO A 274 -14.07 -21.02 8.51
CA PRO A 274 -13.78 -21.39 9.90
C PRO A 274 -14.94 -22.12 10.57
N GLU A 275 -14.67 -23.29 11.14
CA GLU A 275 -15.56 -23.88 12.13
C GLU A 275 -15.13 -23.39 13.51
N THR A 276 -15.83 -22.36 14.00
CA THR A 276 -15.48 -21.69 15.26
C THR A 276 -16.71 -21.39 16.11
N MET A 277 -16.49 -21.22 17.41
CA MET A 277 -17.47 -20.69 18.37
C MET A 277 -17.46 -19.15 18.43
N TYR A 278 -16.47 -18.51 17.82
CA TYR A 278 -16.37 -17.06 17.72
C TYR A 278 -17.49 -16.45 16.88
N VAL A 279 -17.68 -15.15 17.10
CA VAL A 279 -18.39 -14.30 16.15
C VAL A 279 -17.68 -14.33 14.82
N THR A 280 -18.43 -14.62 13.76
CA THR A 280 -17.97 -14.58 12.37
C THR A 280 -18.86 -13.64 11.56
N ASP A 281 -18.24 -12.97 10.60
CA ASP A 281 -18.93 -12.21 9.56
C ASP A 281 -18.85 -13.01 8.24
N PRO A 282 -19.91 -13.71 7.80
CA PRO A 282 -19.86 -14.46 6.55
C PRO A 282 -19.44 -13.65 5.32
N SER A 283 -19.66 -12.32 5.33
CA SER A 283 -19.23 -11.46 4.23
C SER A 283 -17.71 -11.29 4.13
N SER A 284 -16.97 -11.51 5.23
CA SER A 284 -15.50 -11.46 5.27
C SER A 284 -14.85 -12.62 4.49
N TYR A 285 -15.61 -13.66 4.15
CA TYR A 285 -15.13 -14.82 3.38
C TYR A 285 -15.71 -14.90 1.97
N THR A 286 -16.56 -13.95 1.59
CA THR A 286 -17.31 -14.00 0.34
C THR A 286 -17.11 -12.74 -0.49
N TRP A 287 -18.04 -11.80 -0.45
CA TRP A 287 -18.03 -10.66 -1.38
C TRP A 287 -16.98 -9.60 -1.03
N ARG A 288 -16.65 -9.40 0.25
CA ARG A 288 -15.65 -8.38 0.66
C ARG A 288 -14.25 -8.68 0.13
N PRO A 289 -13.65 -9.85 0.39
CA PRO A 289 -12.36 -10.17 -0.19
C PRO A 289 -12.41 -10.26 -1.72
N ALA A 290 -13.56 -10.63 -2.31
CA ALA A 290 -13.72 -10.72 -3.77
C ALA A 290 -13.69 -9.33 -4.41
N ALA A 291 -14.30 -8.34 -3.78
CA ALA A 291 -14.23 -6.95 -4.19
C ALA A 291 -12.80 -6.39 -4.04
N GLN A 292 -12.13 -6.70 -2.93
CA GLN A 292 -10.77 -6.22 -2.68
C GLN A 292 -9.75 -6.79 -3.66
N ILE A 293 -9.76 -8.12 -3.90
CA ILE A 293 -8.83 -8.74 -4.85
C ILE A 293 -9.09 -8.26 -6.29
N ALA A 294 -10.34 -7.91 -6.64
CA ALA A 294 -10.64 -7.33 -7.94
C ALA A 294 -9.90 -6.02 -8.17
N VAL A 295 -9.82 -5.15 -7.15
CA VAL A 295 -9.02 -3.92 -7.22
C VAL A 295 -7.55 -4.25 -7.42
N CYS A 296 -7.01 -5.25 -6.72
CA CYS A 296 -5.63 -5.71 -6.93
C CYS A 296 -5.41 -6.18 -8.37
N TYR A 297 -6.36 -6.91 -8.96
CA TYR A 297 -6.28 -7.37 -10.35
C TYR A 297 -6.27 -6.23 -11.36
N VAL A 298 -7.08 -5.17 -11.17
CA VAL A 298 -7.04 -3.98 -12.04
C VAL A 298 -5.66 -3.35 -12.02
N ASN A 299 -5.12 -3.10 -10.83
CA ASN A 299 -3.80 -2.48 -10.68
C ASN A 299 -2.65 -3.37 -11.19
N ALA A 300 -2.86 -4.69 -11.26
CA ALA A 300 -1.93 -5.63 -11.87
C ALA A 300 -2.15 -5.83 -13.39
N GLY A 301 -3.06 -5.07 -14.03
CA GLY A 301 -3.39 -5.20 -15.46
C GLY A 301 -4.15 -6.49 -15.82
N LYS A 302 -4.68 -7.22 -14.83
CA LYS A 302 -5.40 -8.50 -14.99
C LYS A 302 -6.92 -8.26 -15.09
N PHE A 303 -7.34 -7.47 -16.07
CA PHE A 303 -8.71 -6.94 -16.17
C PHE A 303 -9.81 -8.01 -16.25
N GLU A 304 -9.58 -9.12 -16.95
CA GLU A 304 -10.55 -10.22 -17.04
C GLU A 304 -10.81 -10.89 -15.67
N LYS A 305 -9.75 -11.15 -14.89
CA LYS A 305 -9.90 -11.66 -13.52
C LYS A 305 -10.60 -10.65 -12.62
N ALA A 306 -10.27 -9.37 -12.77
CA ALA A 306 -10.89 -8.29 -11.99
C ALA A 306 -12.40 -8.24 -12.16
N ILE A 307 -12.89 -8.16 -13.41
CA ILE A 307 -14.33 -8.05 -13.69
C ILE A 307 -15.10 -9.30 -13.24
N ARG A 308 -14.49 -10.50 -13.35
CA ARG A 308 -15.09 -11.75 -12.86
C ARG A 308 -15.29 -11.73 -11.34
N MET A 309 -14.26 -11.40 -10.58
CA MET A 309 -14.34 -11.34 -9.11
C MET A 309 -15.31 -10.25 -8.64
N PHE A 310 -15.26 -9.08 -9.26
CA PHE A 310 -16.15 -7.98 -8.91
C PHE A 310 -17.62 -8.28 -9.24
N THR A 311 -17.87 -8.96 -10.37
CA THR A 311 -19.22 -9.44 -10.73
C THR A 311 -19.73 -10.48 -9.73
N ALA A 312 -18.88 -11.40 -9.28
CA ALA A 312 -19.24 -12.39 -8.27
C ALA A 312 -19.59 -11.71 -6.93
N ALA A 313 -18.80 -10.72 -6.48
CA ALA A 313 -19.10 -9.93 -5.29
C ALA A 313 -20.46 -9.22 -5.40
N ARG A 314 -20.73 -8.56 -6.53
CA ARG A 314 -22.00 -7.86 -6.78
C ARG A 314 -23.20 -8.81 -6.81
N LYS A 315 -23.04 -10.04 -7.29
CA LYS A 315 -24.12 -11.05 -7.28
C LYS A 315 -24.51 -11.43 -5.85
N LEU A 316 -23.53 -11.50 -4.95
CA LEU A 316 -23.73 -11.88 -3.55
C LEU A 316 -24.30 -10.73 -2.70
N ALA A 317 -23.91 -9.49 -3.00
CA ALA A 317 -24.34 -8.32 -2.25
C ALA A 317 -24.76 -7.14 -3.17
N PRO A 318 -25.86 -7.28 -3.93
CA PRO A 318 -26.23 -6.35 -5.01
C PRO A 318 -26.68 -4.97 -4.53
N LEU A 319 -27.13 -4.84 -3.28
CA LEU A 319 -27.57 -3.56 -2.71
C LEU A 319 -26.45 -2.80 -1.98
N GLU A 320 -25.28 -3.43 -1.80
CA GLU A 320 -24.14 -2.78 -1.16
C GLU A 320 -23.64 -1.60 -2.02
N LEU A 321 -23.65 -0.40 -1.42
CA LEU A 321 -23.44 0.85 -2.14
C LEU A 321 -22.09 0.87 -2.86
N GLY A 322 -21.02 0.46 -2.19
CA GLY A 322 -19.67 0.44 -2.76
C GLY A 322 -19.54 -0.49 -3.97
N LEU A 323 -20.23 -1.63 -3.96
CA LEU A 323 -20.26 -2.54 -5.12
C LEU A 323 -21.10 -1.97 -6.26
N LYS A 324 -22.23 -1.34 -5.91
CA LYS A 324 -23.14 -0.73 -6.89
C LYS A 324 -22.46 0.41 -7.64
N THR A 325 -21.79 1.32 -6.94
CA THR A 325 -21.15 2.51 -7.52
C THR A 325 -19.90 2.17 -8.32
N SER A 326 -19.11 1.20 -7.87
CA SER A 326 -17.82 0.87 -8.51
C SER A 326 -17.96 -0.08 -9.70
N PHE A 327 -19.10 -0.79 -9.84
CA PHE A 327 -19.28 -1.78 -10.93
C PHE A 327 -19.12 -1.18 -12.33
N THR A 328 -19.66 0.01 -12.57
CA THR A 328 -19.55 0.67 -13.87
C THR A 328 -18.09 0.97 -14.21
N HIS A 329 -17.30 1.39 -13.23
CA HIS A 329 -15.87 1.65 -13.41
C HIS A 329 -15.08 0.38 -13.77
N PHE A 330 -15.33 -0.73 -13.08
CA PHE A 330 -14.69 -2.01 -13.44
C PHE A 330 -15.09 -2.50 -14.83
N LEU A 331 -16.37 -2.39 -15.17
CA LEU A 331 -16.88 -2.79 -16.48
C LEU A 331 -16.28 -1.93 -17.59
N ASP A 332 -16.19 -0.63 -17.36
CA ASP A 332 -15.57 0.35 -18.24
C ASP A 332 -14.10 0.03 -18.52
N ILE A 333 -13.29 -0.19 -17.49
CA ILE A 333 -11.87 -0.54 -17.65
C ILE A 333 -11.72 -1.81 -18.49
N TYR A 334 -12.53 -2.84 -18.20
CA TYR A 334 -12.52 -4.07 -18.96
C TYR A 334 -12.89 -3.84 -20.43
N ASN A 335 -13.99 -3.12 -20.68
CA ASN A 335 -14.47 -2.83 -22.03
C ASN A 335 -13.50 -1.97 -22.82
N ASP A 336 -12.86 -0.98 -22.20
CA ASP A 336 -11.86 -0.13 -22.82
C ASP A 336 -10.65 -0.97 -23.25
N ASN A 337 -10.13 -1.83 -22.37
CA ASN A 337 -9.02 -2.72 -22.70
C ASN A 337 -9.35 -3.72 -23.82
N GLU A 338 -10.54 -4.32 -23.79
CA GLU A 338 -11.02 -5.20 -24.86
C GLU A 338 -11.17 -4.44 -26.18
N SER A 339 -11.70 -3.21 -26.11
CA SER A 339 -11.85 -2.35 -27.29
C SER A 339 -10.50 -2.03 -27.91
N VAL A 340 -9.50 -1.62 -27.12
CA VAL A 340 -8.13 -1.39 -27.61
C VAL A 340 -7.57 -2.65 -28.26
N THR A 341 -7.70 -3.81 -27.61
CA THR A 341 -7.21 -5.09 -28.14
C THR A 341 -7.87 -5.44 -29.48
N ASN A 342 -9.18 -5.22 -29.61
CA ASN A 342 -9.90 -5.46 -30.86
C ASN A 342 -9.52 -4.46 -31.95
N TYR A 343 -9.34 -3.17 -31.62
CA TYR A 343 -8.82 -2.18 -32.56
C TYR A 343 -7.44 -2.58 -33.09
N LEU A 344 -6.51 -2.99 -32.22
CA LEU A 344 -5.17 -3.42 -32.63
C LEU A 344 -5.22 -4.60 -33.61
N ARG A 345 -6.05 -5.60 -33.33
CA ARG A 345 -6.25 -6.75 -34.24
C ARG A 345 -6.82 -6.33 -35.59
N LEU A 346 -7.81 -5.44 -35.60
CA LEU A 346 -8.43 -4.96 -36.84
C LEU A 346 -7.45 -4.07 -37.63
N LEU A 347 -6.70 -3.20 -36.96
CA LEU A 347 -5.67 -2.34 -37.57
C LEU A 347 -4.58 -3.16 -38.24
N ASP A 348 -4.14 -4.25 -37.60
CA ASP A 348 -3.19 -5.19 -38.19
C ASP A 348 -3.79 -5.90 -39.42
N TYR A 349 -5.06 -6.33 -39.34
CA TYR A 349 -5.75 -6.98 -40.45
C TYR A 349 -5.90 -6.09 -41.70
N VAL A 350 -6.18 -4.80 -41.52
CA VAL A 350 -6.39 -3.84 -42.63
C VAL A 350 -5.13 -3.04 -42.99
N ARG A 351 -3.96 -3.39 -42.44
CA ARG A 351 -2.73 -2.59 -42.53
C ARG A 351 -2.31 -2.20 -43.96
N GLU A 352 -2.54 -3.10 -44.92
CA GLU A 352 -2.20 -2.89 -46.34
C GLU A 352 -3.23 -2.04 -47.10
N ASP A 353 -4.48 -1.94 -46.62
CA ASP A 353 -5.51 -1.06 -47.19
C ASP A 353 -5.56 0.26 -46.42
N LEU A 354 -4.73 1.22 -46.86
CA LEU A 354 -4.61 2.54 -46.22
C LEU A 354 -5.94 3.29 -46.08
N LYS A 355 -6.92 3.05 -46.96
CA LYS A 355 -8.23 3.70 -46.87
C LYS A 355 -9.01 3.14 -45.68
N SER A 356 -9.10 1.81 -45.58
CA SER A 356 -9.77 1.13 -44.47
C SER A 356 -9.02 1.34 -43.14
N PHE A 357 -7.70 1.31 -43.15
CA PHE A 357 -6.86 1.62 -42.00
C PHE A 357 -7.15 3.01 -41.44
N ARG A 358 -7.17 4.03 -42.32
CA ARG A 358 -7.49 5.41 -41.91
C ARG A 358 -8.89 5.53 -41.31
N LEU A 359 -9.90 4.97 -41.97
CA LEU A 359 -11.28 4.99 -41.46
C LEU A 359 -11.38 4.35 -40.07
N LEU A 360 -10.63 3.26 -39.84
CA LEU A 360 -10.61 2.57 -38.55
C LEU A 360 -9.90 3.39 -37.45
N VAL A 361 -8.78 4.04 -37.76
CA VAL A 361 -8.12 4.92 -36.79
C VAL A 361 -8.98 6.15 -36.47
N ASP A 362 -9.65 6.72 -37.48
CA ASP A 362 -10.58 7.85 -37.29
C ASP A 362 -11.82 7.45 -36.46
N SER A 363 -12.20 6.16 -36.43
CA SER A 363 -13.31 5.66 -35.62
C SER A 363 -12.93 5.36 -34.16
N ILE A 364 -11.64 5.41 -33.78
CA ILE A 364 -11.19 5.13 -32.41
C ILE A 364 -11.86 6.13 -31.44
N PRO A 365 -12.62 5.65 -30.44
CA PRO A 365 -13.28 6.51 -29.47
C PRO A 365 -12.29 7.37 -28.67
N ALA A 366 -12.65 8.62 -28.40
CA ALA A 366 -11.83 9.56 -27.62
C ALA A 366 -11.36 8.99 -26.27
N ARG A 367 -12.21 8.17 -25.64
CA ARG A 367 -11.93 7.51 -24.35
C ARG A 367 -10.68 6.63 -24.37
N ILE A 368 -10.45 5.90 -25.46
CA ILE A 368 -9.31 4.97 -25.58
C ILE A 368 -8.21 5.49 -26.51
N ARG A 369 -8.44 6.60 -27.23
CA ARG A 369 -7.51 7.15 -28.22
C ARG A 369 -6.12 7.46 -27.65
N ASN A 370 -6.04 7.80 -26.36
CA ASN A 370 -4.77 8.13 -25.69
C ASN A 370 -4.01 6.89 -25.17
N ASP A 371 -4.55 5.68 -25.34
CA ASP A 371 -3.85 4.44 -24.98
C ASP A 371 -2.56 4.31 -25.81
N GLU A 372 -1.44 4.10 -25.11
CA GLU A 372 -0.11 4.02 -25.73
C GLU A 372 -0.06 3.00 -26.88
N ARG A 373 -0.77 1.88 -26.75
CA ARG A 373 -0.73 0.79 -27.75
C ARG A 373 -1.27 1.24 -29.11
N LEU A 374 -2.14 2.24 -29.14
CA LEU A 374 -2.73 2.78 -30.37
C LEU A 374 -1.90 3.90 -31.02
N SER A 375 -0.90 4.44 -30.31
CA SER A 375 -0.13 5.61 -30.75
C SER A 375 0.52 5.46 -32.13
N THR A 376 1.14 4.32 -32.42
CA THR A 376 1.75 4.04 -33.73
C THR A 376 0.73 4.11 -34.87
N ALA A 377 -0.46 3.53 -34.69
CA ALA A 377 -1.49 3.56 -35.72
C ALA A 377 -2.04 4.98 -35.93
N ILE A 378 -2.21 5.73 -34.83
CA ILE A 378 -2.67 7.12 -34.86
C ILE A 378 -1.68 8.01 -35.62
N THR A 379 -0.40 7.96 -35.26
CA THR A 379 0.66 8.75 -35.91
C THR A 379 0.92 8.36 -37.38
N MET A 380 0.49 7.16 -37.83
CA MET A 380 0.61 6.79 -39.25
C MET A 380 -0.31 7.60 -40.16
N ILE A 381 -1.48 8.02 -39.67
CA ILE A 381 -2.51 8.69 -40.48
C ILE A 381 -2.71 10.17 -40.15
N GLU A 382 -2.30 10.61 -38.96
CA GLU A 382 -2.37 12.02 -38.60
C GLU A 382 -1.45 12.83 -39.53
N PRO A 383 -1.96 13.94 -40.11
CA PRO A 383 -1.14 14.73 -41.01
C PRO A 383 0.00 15.37 -40.21
N PRO A 384 1.24 15.35 -40.73
CA PRO A 384 2.34 16.03 -40.08
C PRO A 384 2.07 17.52 -40.03
N LYS A 385 2.48 18.16 -38.92
CA LYS A 385 2.39 19.62 -38.76
C LYS A 385 3.77 20.25 -38.69
N LYS A 386 3.81 21.53 -39.03
CA LYS A 386 4.97 22.39 -38.80
C LYS A 386 4.81 23.11 -37.47
N TRP A 387 5.80 23.00 -36.61
CA TRP A 387 5.83 23.68 -35.31
C TRP A 387 6.22 25.16 -35.48
N GLU A 388 5.72 26.00 -34.57
CA GLU A 388 5.92 27.44 -34.58
C GLU A 388 7.41 27.81 -34.42
N ASP A 389 7.82 28.94 -35.00
CA ASP A 389 9.14 29.52 -34.75
C ASP A 389 9.32 29.82 -33.25
N LYS A 390 10.56 29.67 -32.75
CA LYS A 390 10.90 29.74 -31.32
C LYS A 390 10.20 28.68 -30.47
N SER A 391 10.00 27.48 -31.01
CA SER A 391 9.59 26.31 -30.23
C SER A 391 10.76 25.37 -29.96
N VAL A 392 10.81 24.82 -28.75
CA VAL A 392 11.80 23.84 -28.32
C VAL A 392 11.08 22.60 -27.83
N VAL A 393 11.42 21.46 -28.42
CA VAL A 393 10.91 20.16 -28.01
C VAL A 393 12.02 19.36 -27.35
N PHE A 394 11.81 18.96 -26.09
CA PHE A 394 12.62 17.93 -25.44
C PHE A 394 11.93 16.59 -25.59
N PHE A 395 12.59 15.63 -26.23
CA PHE A 395 12.11 14.25 -26.27
C PHE A 395 12.90 13.40 -25.29
N CYS A 396 12.25 12.97 -24.20
CA CYS A 396 12.85 12.19 -23.11
C CYS A 396 12.43 10.72 -23.10
N GLY A 397 11.37 10.34 -23.82
CA GLY A 397 10.89 8.96 -23.89
C GLY A 397 10.28 8.45 -22.58
N GLY A 398 10.16 7.12 -22.48
CA GLY A 398 9.64 6.43 -21.30
C GLY A 398 10.61 6.50 -20.10
N ALA A 399 10.05 6.48 -18.89
CA ALA A 399 10.79 6.48 -17.63
C ALA A 399 10.19 5.47 -16.64
N TRP A 400 10.90 5.20 -15.54
CA TRP A 400 10.44 4.27 -14.49
C TRP A 400 9.33 4.83 -13.61
N GLU A 401 9.10 6.14 -13.68
CA GLU A 401 8.17 6.87 -12.84
C GLU A 401 7.66 8.08 -13.63
N ASP A 402 6.38 8.41 -13.44
CA ASP A 402 5.76 9.59 -14.04
C ASP A 402 6.39 10.86 -13.45
N TRP A 403 6.80 11.79 -14.31
CA TRP A 403 7.38 13.05 -13.86
C TRP A 403 6.90 14.25 -14.65
N VAL A 404 6.79 15.37 -13.96
CA VAL A 404 6.52 16.70 -14.49
C VAL A 404 7.32 17.72 -13.69
N ASP A 405 7.13 19.00 -13.97
CA ASP A 405 7.76 20.11 -13.27
C ASP A 405 7.70 20.01 -11.73
N THR A 406 6.53 19.66 -11.17
CA THR A 406 6.32 19.60 -9.71
C THR A 406 6.97 18.39 -9.04
N SER A 407 7.44 17.41 -9.80
CA SER A 407 8.08 16.21 -9.25
C SER A 407 9.36 16.54 -8.47
N VAL A 408 10.02 17.67 -8.76
CA VAL A 408 11.16 18.18 -7.95
C VAL A 408 10.82 18.43 -6.47
N ILE A 409 9.53 18.59 -6.13
CA ILE A 409 9.04 18.77 -4.75
C ILE A 409 9.11 17.45 -3.95
N GLY A 410 8.87 16.31 -4.61
CA GLY A 410 8.96 14.97 -4.03
C GLY A 410 10.34 14.32 -4.19
N GLY A 411 11.10 14.76 -5.20
CA GLY A 411 12.44 14.26 -5.53
C GLY A 411 12.40 13.46 -6.84
N ILE A 412 13.38 13.71 -7.71
CA ILE A 412 13.53 13.06 -9.02
C ILE A 412 15.01 12.83 -9.36
N GLY A 413 15.27 12.01 -10.38
CA GLY A 413 16.61 11.82 -10.92
C GLY A 413 17.25 13.12 -11.42
N GLY A 414 18.58 13.21 -11.34
CA GLY A 414 19.32 14.43 -11.70
C GLY A 414 19.21 14.82 -13.18
N SER A 415 19.01 13.84 -14.05
CA SER A 415 18.72 14.03 -15.47
C SER A 415 17.35 14.65 -15.71
N GLU A 416 16.29 14.13 -15.08
CA GLU A 416 14.94 14.70 -15.16
C GLU A 416 14.91 16.10 -14.55
N GLU A 417 15.61 16.28 -13.43
CA GLU A 417 15.82 17.58 -12.81
C GLU A 417 16.44 18.59 -13.78
N ALA A 418 17.49 18.20 -14.51
CA ALA A 418 18.10 19.06 -15.51
C ALA A 418 17.09 19.48 -16.58
N THR A 419 16.29 18.55 -17.12
CA THR A 419 15.25 18.88 -18.11
C THR A 419 14.21 19.86 -17.56
N VAL A 420 13.71 19.63 -16.34
CA VAL A 420 12.73 20.51 -15.68
C VAL A 420 13.26 21.94 -15.58
N TYR A 421 14.45 22.12 -15.01
CA TYR A 421 14.99 23.46 -14.82
C TYR A 421 15.42 24.14 -16.12
N LEU A 422 16.05 23.40 -17.04
CA LEU A 422 16.43 23.95 -18.35
C LEU A 422 15.21 24.39 -19.15
N SER A 423 14.14 23.61 -19.14
CA SER A 423 12.89 23.95 -19.83
C SER A 423 12.29 25.26 -19.30
N ARG A 424 12.34 25.50 -17.98
CA ARG A 424 11.94 26.79 -17.39
C ARG A 424 12.80 27.95 -17.90
N GLU A 425 14.13 27.77 -17.99
CA GLU A 425 15.02 28.81 -18.50
C GLU A 425 14.79 29.11 -19.99
N PHE A 426 14.52 28.08 -20.82
CA PHE A 426 14.11 28.29 -22.22
C PHE A 426 12.81 29.09 -22.32
N THR A 427 11.81 28.81 -21.48
CA THR A 427 10.58 29.61 -21.43
C THR A 427 10.86 31.06 -21.06
N LYS A 428 11.76 31.33 -20.10
CA LYS A 428 12.15 32.72 -19.75
C LYS A 428 12.87 33.45 -20.88
N LEU A 429 13.59 32.73 -21.73
CA LEU A 429 14.20 33.26 -22.95
C LEU A 429 13.18 33.51 -24.07
N GLY A 430 11.90 33.21 -23.83
CA GLY A 430 10.79 33.46 -24.76
C GLY A 430 10.53 32.33 -25.75
N TYR A 431 11.04 31.12 -25.49
CA TYR A 431 10.71 29.93 -26.28
C TYR A 431 9.43 29.26 -25.78
N LYS A 432 8.66 28.67 -26.70
CA LYS A 432 7.56 27.77 -26.38
C LYS A 432 8.12 26.36 -26.20
N VAL A 433 8.07 25.84 -24.98
CA VAL A 433 8.74 24.57 -24.64
C VAL A 433 7.74 23.44 -24.44
N THR A 434 7.96 22.32 -25.11
CA THR A 434 7.22 21.07 -24.90
C THR A 434 8.18 19.95 -24.52
N VAL A 435 7.87 19.21 -23.46
CA VAL A 435 8.62 18.02 -23.00
C VAL A 435 7.76 16.79 -23.25
N PHE A 436 8.26 15.87 -24.08
CA PHE A 436 7.66 14.56 -24.30
C PHE A 436 8.36 13.52 -23.42
N ASN A 437 7.68 13.06 -22.37
CA ASN A 437 8.23 12.13 -21.38
C ASN A 437 7.15 11.19 -20.82
N GLN A 438 7.51 10.30 -19.90
CA GLN A 438 6.54 9.55 -19.10
C GLN A 438 5.92 10.48 -18.05
N CYS A 439 4.68 10.92 -18.27
CA CYS A 439 3.96 11.80 -17.33
C CYS A 439 2.56 11.31 -16.95
N GLY A 440 2.05 10.23 -17.56
CA GLY A 440 0.77 9.61 -17.22
C GLY A 440 -0.38 10.62 -17.20
N GLU A 441 -1.18 10.57 -16.14
CA GLU A 441 -2.30 11.51 -15.90
C GLU A 441 -1.83 12.93 -15.51
N LEU A 442 -0.54 13.15 -15.25
CA LEU A 442 0.04 14.45 -14.88
C LEU A 442 0.30 15.36 -16.10
N GLU A 443 0.02 14.88 -17.31
CA GLU A 443 0.12 15.67 -18.55
C GLU A 443 -0.52 17.07 -18.40
N GLY A 444 0.19 18.13 -18.81
CA GLY A 444 -0.31 19.49 -18.64
C GLY A 444 0.73 20.60 -18.72
N MET A 445 0.29 21.83 -18.43
CA MET A 445 1.11 23.04 -18.44
C MET A 445 1.64 23.40 -17.06
N TYR A 446 2.96 23.57 -16.92
CA TYR A 446 3.61 23.92 -15.67
C TYR A 446 4.74 24.93 -15.91
N ASN A 447 4.73 26.07 -15.20
CA ASN A 447 5.73 27.14 -15.36
C ASN A 447 5.99 27.57 -16.82
N GLY A 448 4.94 27.51 -17.66
CA GLY A 448 5.02 27.84 -19.09
C GLY A 448 5.69 26.76 -19.96
N VAL A 449 5.86 25.55 -19.45
CA VAL A 449 6.32 24.36 -20.17
C VAL A 449 5.15 23.38 -20.31
N GLU A 450 4.95 22.85 -21.51
CA GLU A 450 3.94 21.82 -21.78
C GLU A 450 4.57 20.43 -21.62
N TYR A 451 4.05 19.60 -20.71
CA TYR A 451 4.45 18.21 -20.57
C TYR A 451 3.43 17.33 -21.27
N LYS A 452 3.90 16.37 -22.07
CA LYS A 452 3.09 15.42 -22.85
C LYS A 452 3.64 14.01 -22.72
N ASN A 453 2.75 13.03 -22.69
CA ASN A 453 3.18 11.65 -22.73
C ASN A 453 3.99 11.37 -24.00
N TYR A 454 5.12 10.69 -23.88
CA TYR A 454 6.08 10.52 -24.98
C TYR A 454 5.48 9.84 -26.21
N HIS A 455 4.50 8.95 -26.03
CA HIS A 455 3.80 8.27 -27.13
C HIS A 455 2.90 9.18 -27.96
N LYS A 456 2.71 10.44 -27.54
CA LYS A 456 2.05 11.48 -28.34
C LYS A 456 3.01 12.25 -29.25
N PHE A 457 4.30 11.94 -29.22
CA PHE A 457 5.28 12.52 -30.14
C PHE A 457 5.01 12.06 -31.58
N HIS A 458 5.04 12.98 -32.54
CA HIS A 458 4.71 12.69 -33.94
C HIS A 458 5.96 12.75 -34.83
N PRO A 459 6.54 11.59 -35.23
CA PRO A 459 7.86 11.56 -35.86
C PRO A 459 7.93 12.20 -37.26
N LYS A 460 6.79 12.45 -37.90
CA LYS A 460 6.72 13.10 -39.22
C LYS A 460 6.54 14.62 -39.15
N ASP A 461 6.37 15.19 -37.97
CA ASP A 461 6.28 16.64 -37.80
C ASP A 461 7.58 17.35 -38.21
N GLU A 462 7.47 18.62 -38.57
CA GLU A 462 8.60 19.51 -38.80
C GLU A 462 8.77 20.42 -37.57
N TYR A 463 9.76 20.13 -36.75
CA TYR A 463 10.05 20.85 -35.51
C TYR A 463 10.94 22.08 -35.75
N ASP A 464 10.85 23.11 -34.89
CA ASP A 464 11.79 24.23 -34.94
C ASP A 464 13.13 23.82 -34.30
N ILE A 465 13.15 23.58 -32.99
CA ILE A 465 14.30 23.04 -32.27
C ILE A 465 13.90 21.71 -31.61
N LEU A 466 14.56 20.62 -31.97
CA LEU A 466 14.38 19.30 -31.36
C LEU A 466 15.62 18.92 -30.56
N ILE A 467 15.44 18.59 -29.28
CA ILE A 467 16.47 18.12 -28.37
C ILE A 467 16.11 16.68 -27.96
N CYS A 468 16.86 15.72 -28.48
CA CYS A 468 16.76 14.32 -28.08
C CYS A 468 17.56 14.12 -26.79
N TRP A 469 16.88 13.77 -25.72
CA TRP A 469 17.49 13.60 -24.40
C TRP A 469 18.07 12.19 -24.27
N ARG A 470 19.36 12.09 -23.91
CA ARG A 470 20.14 10.85 -23.65
C ARG A 470 20.46 9.95 -24.86
N SER A 471 19.73 10.04 -25.97
CA SER A 471 19.98 9.16 -27.13
C SER A 471 19.56 9.80 -28.44
N ASN A 472 20.06 9.26 -29.55
CA ASN A 472 19.76 9.72 -30.90
C ASN A 472 18.57 8.96 -31.56
N MET A 473 17.56 8.56 -30.78
CA MET A 473 16.45 7.71 -31.29
C MET A 473 15.57 8.35 -32.38
N LEU A 474 15.77 9.62 -32.73
CA LEU A 474 14.90 10.40 -33.62
C LEU A 474 15.67 11.05 -34.78
N GLN A 475 16.71 10.37 -35.28
CA GLN A 475 17.55 10.88 -36.37
C GLN A 475 16.77 11.25 -37.64
N ASP A 476 15.72 10.50 -37.98
CA ASP A 476 14.95 10.72 -39.21
C ASP A 476 13.89 11.83 -39.10
N VAL A 477 13.72 12.42 -37.92
CA VAL A 477 12.71 13.46 -37.68
C VAL A 477 13.14 14.79 -38.30
N LYS A 478 12.22 15.53 -38.90
CA LYS A 478 12.53 16.85 -39.48
C LYS A 478 12.58 17.93 -38.42
N ALA A 479 13.68 18.70 -38.37
CA ALA A 479 13.78 19.88 -37.52
C ALA A 479 14.65 20.96 -38.16
N ARG A 480 14.38 22.26 -37.91
CA ARG A 480 15.31 23.35 -38.33
C ARG A 480 16.63 23.24 -37.58
N LYS A 481 16.58 22.90 -36.28
CA LYS A 481 17.73 22.56 -35.46
C LYS A 481 17.52 21.27 -34.69
N LYS A 482 18.50 20.38 -34.72
CA LYS A 482 18.45 19.08 -34.04
C LYS A 482 19.69 18.85 -33.18
N TYR A 483 19.45 18.58 -31.89
CA TYR A 483 20.50 18.33 -30.92
C TYR A 483 20.26 17.01 -30.19
N VAL A 484 21.34 16.31 -29.84
CA VAL A 484 21.31 15.24 -28.84
C VAL A 484 21.98 15.77 -27.59
N TRP A 485 21.30 15.70 -26.44
CA TRP A 485 21.88 16.10 -25.16
C TRP A 485 22.08 14.86 -24.29
N LEU A 486 23.34 14.42 -24.17
CA LEU A 486 23.69 13.19 -23.46
C LEU A 486 23.74 13.42 -21.94
N HIS A 487 23.03 12.57 -21.21
CA HIS A 487 22.98 12.56 -19.74
C HIS A 487 23.33 11.19 -19.13
N ASP A 488 23.71 10.23 -19.98
CA ASP A 488 24.17 8.89 -19.60
C ASP A 488 25.51 8.63 -20.30
N ILE A 489 26.27 7.64 -19.81
CA ILE A 489 27.50 7.19 -20.49
C ILE A 489 27.08 6.55 -21.82
N PRO A 490 27.49 7.08 -22.98
CA PRO A 490 27.11 6.52 -24.26
C PRO A 490 27.87 5.22 -24.51
N PHE A 491 27.19 4.24 -25.11
CA PHE A 491 27.87 3.12 -25.74
C PHE A 491 28.58 3.60 -27.01
N LYS A 492 29.57 2.84 -27.48
CA LYS A 492 30.35 3.18 -28.68
C LYS A 492 29.45 3.44 -29.92
N ASP A 493 28.34 2.74 -30.00
CA ASP A 493 27.40 2.82 -31.12
C ASP A 493 26.17 3.70 -30.80
N THR A 494 26.17 4.43 -29.69
CA THR A 494 25.05 5.34 -29.34
C THR A 494 24.92 6.51 -30.32
N ILE A 495 26.05 6.96 -30.88
CA ILE A 495 26.09 7.94 -31.97
C ILE A 495 27.19 7.48 -32.94
N ILE A 496 26.82 7.26 -34.19
CA ILE A 496 27.74 6.93 -35.29
C ILE A 496 27.90 8.13 -36.24
N ASP A 497 28.88 8.08 -37.14
CA ASP A 497 29.14 9.21 -38.06
C ASP A 497 27.91 9.56 -38.93
N GLU A 498 27.20 8.55 -39.43
CA GLU A 498 26.02 8.71 -40.30
C GLU A 498 24.91 9.51 -39.60
N ASP A 499 24.61 9.13 -38.37
CA ASP A 499 23.70 9.83 -37.46
C ASP A 499 24.13 11.28 -37.24
N PHE A 500 25.42 11.47 -36.98
CA PHE A 500 26.03 12.73 -36.56
C PHE A 500 26.05 13.79 -37.67
N GLU A 501 26.07 13.37 -38.94
CA GLU A 501 25.93 14.29 -40.08
C GLU A 501 24.58 15.02 -40.05
N SER A 502 23.52 14.35 -39.63
CA SER A 502 22.15 14.87 -39.57
C SER A 502 21.86 15.80 -38.39
N LEU A 503 22.80 15.90 -37.42
CA LEU A 503 22.68 16.71 -36.22
C LEU A 503 23.35 18.08 -36.38
N ASP A 504 22.77 19.10 -35.73
CA ASP A 504 23.40 20.41 -35.56
C ASP A 504 24.40 20.44 -34.40
N GLY A 505 24.27 19.51 -33.44
CA GLY A 505 25.24 19.36 -32.37
C GLY A 505 24.91 18.25 -31.39
N VAL A 506 25.94 17.78 -30.69
CA VAL A 506 25.82 16.86 -29.56
C VAL A 506 26.33 17.55 -28.32
N ILE A 507 25.48 17.65 -27.31
CA ILE A 507 25.80 18.29 -26.03
C ILE A 507 26.22 17.21 -25.04
N VAL A 508 27.43 17.34 -24.52
CA VAL A 508 28.01 16.51 -23.46
C VAL A 508 28.26 17.36 -22.21
N LEU A 509 28.53 16.72 -21.07
CA LEU A 509 28.50 17.39 -19.75
C LEU A 509 29.88 17.61 -19.11
N SER A 510 30.94 17.15 -19.76
CA SER A 510 32.33 17.25 -19.32
C SER A 510 33.28 16.89 -20.46
N GLU A 511 34.57 17.20 -20.31
CA GLU A 511 35.60 16.76 -21.27
C GLU A 511 35.79 15.24 -21.19
N TYR A 512 35.72 14.65 -20.00
CA TYR A 512 35.65 13.21 -19.84
C TYR A 512 34.46 12.60 -20.59
N HIS A 513 33.26 13.20 -20.50
CA HIS A 513 32.10 12.72 -21.27
C HIS A 513 32.31 12.87 -22.78
N LYS A 514 32.94 13.96 -23.24
CA LYS A 514 33.34 14.14 -24.65
C LYS A 514 34.26 13.03 -25.15
N SER A 515 35.13 12.50 -24.30
CA SER A 515 36.11 11.47 -24.70
C SER A 515 35.47 10.19 -25.24
N PHE A 516 34.24 9.86 -24.84
CA PHE A 516 33.50 8.71 -25.38
C PHE A 516 33.05 8.88 -26.85
N LEU A 517 33.12 10.11 -27.37
CA LEU A 517 32.75 10.45 -28.74
C LEU A 517 33.98 10.76 -29.61
N SER A 518 35.18 10.36 -29.18
CA SER A 518 36.43 10.63 -29.91
C SER A 518 36.49 9.92 -31.26
N HIS A 519 35.66 8.91 -31.49
CA HIS A 519 35.56 8.19 -32.76
C HIS A 519 34.83 8.98 -33.86
N LEU A 520 34.06 10.00 -33.50
CA LEU A 520 33.31 10.80 -34.47
C LEU A 520 34.25 11.69 -35.28
N LYS A 521 34.07 11.72 -36.61
CA LYS A 521 34.96 12.47 -37.51
C LYS A 521 34.92 13.99 -37.28
N ASP A 522 33.73 14.55 -37.10
CA ASP A 522 33.55 15.99 -36.94
C ASP A 522 33.41 16.40 -35.46
N GLN A 523 34.53 16.61 -34.81
CA GLN A 523 34.55 17.04 -33.41
C GLN A 523 34.00 18.46 -33.18
N SER A 524 33.76 19.26 -34.24
CA SER A 524 33.35 20.68 -34.11
C SER A 524 31.90 20.86 -33.69
N LYS A 525 31.04 19.86 -33.93
CA LYS A 525 29.63 19.84 -33.51
C LYS A 525 29.44 19.36 -32.06
N ILE A 526 30.50 18.93 -31.37
CA ILE A 526 30.41 18.49 -29.97
C ILE A 526 30.54 19.70 -29.03
N ILE A 527 29.49 19.96 -28.27
CA ILE A 527 29.36 21.09 -27.36
C ILE A 527 29.54 20.58 -25.93
N VAL A 528 30.57 21.04 -25.24
CA VAL A 528 30.77 20.72 -23.81
C VAL A 528 30.00 21.74 -22.98
N SER A 529 29.00 21.24 -22.26
CA SER A 529 28.16 21.96 -21.29
C SER A 529 28.32 21.33 -19.91
N ARG A 530 27.44 21.65 -18.95
CA ARG A 530 27.37 21.05 -17.61
C ARG A 530 25.94 20.97 -17.10
N ASN A 531 25.69 20.12 -16.10
CA ASN A 531 24.50 20.25 -15.26
C ASN A 531 24.54 21.55 -14.45
N GLY A 532 23.37 22.03 -14.04
CA GLY A 532 23.21 23.27 -13.27
C GLY A 532 22.53 23.06 -11.92
N LEU A 533 22.53 24.11 -11.10
CA LEU A 533 21.80 24.19 -9.84
C LEU A 533 20.71 25.26 -9.93
N ASN A 534 19.55 24.98 -9.35
CA ASN A 534 18.52 26.00 -9.15
C ASN A 534 18.88 26.86 -7.93
N ILE A 535 19.40 28.06 -8.18
CA ILE A 535 19.88 28.98 -7.14
C ILE A 535 18.80 29.32 -6.10
N LYS A 536 17.52 29.36 -6.50
CA LYS A 536 16.41 29.65 -5.57
C LYS A 536 16.25 28.62 -4.45
N ASP A 537 16.71 27.39 -4.66
CA ASP A 537 16.67 26.36 -3.62
C ASP A 537 17.67 26.63 -2.48
N PHE A 538 18.63 27.53 -2.71
CA PHE A 538 19.67 27.91 -1.76
C PHE A 538 19.35 29.20 -0.97
N GLU A 539 18.25 29.87 -1.30
CA GLU A 539 17.83 31.08 -0.60
C GLU A 539 17.30 30.75 0.81
N ASN A 540 17.63 31.60 1.79
CA ASN A 540 17.17 31.50 3.19
C ASN A 540 17.59 30.22 3.94
N ILE A 541 18.75 29.65 3.60
CA ILE A 541 19.37 28.58 4.40
C ILE A 541 19.94 29.19 5.69
N SER A 542 19.48 28.68 6.84
CA SER A 542 19.96 29.09 8.18
C SER A 542 20.21 27.89 9.10
N GLU A 543 20.35 26.69 8.51
CA GLU A 543 20.53 25.45 9.26
C GLU A 543 21.89 25.44 9.98
N ILE A 544 21.91 24.93 11.22
CA ILE A 544 23.16 24.72 11.98
C ILE A 544 23.86 23.50 11.41
N ARG A 545 25.13 23.65 11.02
CA ARG A 545 25.94 22.56 10.46
C ARG A 545 26.54 21.71 11.57
N ASN A 546 26.38 20.40 11.46
CA ASN A 546 27.15 19.42 12.23
C ASN A 546 28.39 19.00 11.42
N PRO A 547 29.63 19.29 11.87
CA PRO A 547 30.84 18.93 11.14
C PRO A 547 31.03 17.41 10.96
N HIS A 548 30.56 16.58 11.89
CA HIS A 548 30.70 15.12 11.82
C HIS A 548 29.53 14.43 11.11
N ARG A 549 28.59 15.21 10.58
CA ARG A 549 27.46 14.72 9.78
C ARG A 549 27.85 14.62 8.31
N MET A 550 27.85 13.41 7.78
CA MET A 550 28.04 13.08 6.38
C MET A 550 26.71 12.97 5.65
N ILE A 551 26.67 13.41 4.40
CA ILE A 551 25.52 13.24 3.50
C ILE A 551 25.87 12.44 2.25
N TYR A 552 24.95 11.53 1.88
CA TYR A 552 24.99 10.78 0.64
C TYR A 552 23.62 10.85 -0.06
N ALA A 553 23.56 11.32 -1.30
CA ALA A 553 22.29 11.51 -2.02
C ALA A 553 22.31 11.03 -3.48
N SER A 554 23.31 10.22 -3.83
CA SER A 554 23.39 9.57 -5.14
C SER A 554 22.84 8.14 -5.06
N SER A 555 22.77 7.47 -6.21
CA SER A 555 22.38 6.06 -6.25
C SER A 555 23.29 5.19 -5.36
N TYR A 556 22.70 4.20 -4.70
CA TYR A 556 23.40 3.31 -3.75
C TYR A 556 24.60 2.60 -4.41
N ASP A 557 24.49 2.26 -5.70
CA ASP A 557 25.54 1.61 -6.50
C ASP A 557 26.64 2.56 -6.99
N ARG A 558 26.66 3.83 -6.54
CA ARG A 558 27.69 4.82 -6.89
C ARG A 558 28.67 5.09 -5.75
N GLY A 559 29.00 4.06 -4.99
CA GLY A 559 30.06 4.12 -3.98
C GLY A 559 29.62 4.01 -2.52
N LEU A 560 28.32 4.09 -2.22
CA LEU A 560 27.83 4.01 -0.84
C LEU A 560 28.23 2.71 -0.13
N GLN A 561 28.26 1.59 -0.86
CA GLN A 561 28.69 0.30 -0.31
C GLN A 561 30.07 0.41 0.33
N HIS A 562 31.04 1.02 -0.35
CA HIS A 562 32.41 1.22 0.14
C HIS A 562 32.43 2.10 1.41
N LEU A 563 31.58 3.12 1.48
CA LEU A 563 31.48 3.96 2.67
C LEU A 563 30.92 3.17 3.87
N LEU A 564 29.93 2.30 3.62
CA LEU A 564 29.31 1.49 4.67
C LEU A 564 30.21 0.36 5.16
N GLU A 565 31.02 -0.25 4.28
CA GLU A 565 31.93 -1.33 4.63
C GLU A 565 33.00 -0.90 5.66
N HIS A 566 33.50 0.34 5.61
CA HIS A 566 34.41 0.91 6.63
C HIS A 566 33.74 1.73 7.73
N TRP A 567 32.40 1.78 7.77
CA TRP A 567 31.71 2.68 8.69
C TRP A 567 32.10 2.46 10.16
N LYS A 568 32.31 1.20 10.57
CA LYS A 568 32.80 0.86 11.92
C LYS A 568 34.17 1.43 12.24
N GLU A 569 35.06 1.50 11.26
CA GLU A 569 36.40 2.06 11.44
C GLU A 569 36.34 3.58 11.52
N VAL A 570 35.51 4.22 10.69
CA VAL A 570 35.25 5.66 10.77
C VAL A 570 34.73 6.02 12.16
N ARG A 571 33.73 5.31 12.67
CA ARG A 571 33.17 5.57 14.00
C ARG A 571 34.06 5.18 15.16
N LYS A 572 35.00 4.25 14.96
CA LYS A 572 36.00 3.94 15.99
C LYS A 572 36.90 5.16 16.26
N GLU A 573 37.28 5.87 15.21
CA GLU A 573 38.15 7.05 15.31
C GLU A 573 37.36 8.36 15.54
N VAL A 574 36.12 8.43 15.04
CA VAL A 574 35.19 9.58 15.22
C VAL A 574 33.84 9.07 15.77
N PRO A 575 33.71 8.87 17.10
CA PRO A 575 32.57 8.19 17.71
C PRO A 575 31.20 8.82 17.47
N ASP A 576 31.13 10.12 17.24
CA ASP A 576 29.90 10.89 16.99
C ASP A 576 29.64 11.16 15.49
N ALA A 577 30.35 10.47 14.58
CA ALA A 577 30.09 10.55 13.16
C ALA A 577 28.72 9.95 12.77
N GLU A 578 28.00 10.66 11.91
CA GLU A 578 26.67 10.29 11.42
C GLU A 578 26.65 10.28 9.89
N LEU A 579 25.99 9.29 9.27
CA LEU A 579 25.80 9.20 7.82
C LEU A 579 24.31 9.24 7.48
N HIS A 580 23.90 10.26 6.72
CA HIS A 580 22.52 10.43 6.29
C HIS A 580 22.38 10.22 4.78
N ILE A 581 21.49 9.30 4.39
CA ILE A 581 21.30 8.85 3.01
C ILE A 581 19.92 9.28 2.48
N PHE A 582 19.88 9.89 1.29
CA PHE A 582 18.67 10.55 0.74
C PHE A 582 18.33 10.20 -0.72
N TYR A 583 18.54 8.96 -1.15
CA TYR A 583 18.25 8.55 -2.55
C TYR A 583 16.89 7.88 -2.72
N GLY A 584 16.55 6.96 -1.80
CA GLY A 584 15.34 6.14 -1.84
C GLY A 584 15.41 4.96 -2.81
N TRP A 585 14.76 3.86 -2.43
CA TRP A 585 14.76 2.59 -3.18
C TRP A 585 13.79 2.53 -4.36
N ASN A 586 12.94 3.54 -4.57
CA ASN A 586 11.82 3.54 -5.52
C ASN A 586 12.19 2.96 -6.90
N THR A 587 13.16 3.57 -7.57
CA THR A 587 13.60 3.15 -8.92
C THR A 587 14.25 1.77 -8.91
N TYR A 588 15.00 1.42 -7.86
CA TYR A 588 15.65 0.11 -7.74
C TYR A 588 14.61 -1.01 -7.59
N LEU A 589 13.57 -0.77 -6.77
CA LEU A 589 12.50 -1.73 -6.56
C LEU A 589 11.70 -1.99 -7.84
N GLU A 590 11.44 -0.96 -8.66
CA GLU A 590 10.81 -1.15 -9.98
C GLU A 590 11.69 -1.98 -10.92
N MET A 591 13.00 -1.70 -10.98
CA MET A 591 13.93 -2.49 -11.78
C MET A 591 14.05 -3.94 -11.29
N MET A 592 13.96 -4.16 -9.98
CA MET A 592 14.01 -5.50 -9.38
C MET A 592 12.77 -6.32 -9.75
N LYS A 593 11.57 -5.72 -9.83
CA LYS A 593 10.33 -6.41 -10.21
C LYS A 593 10.41 -7.07 -11.60
N ILE A 594 11.19 -6.49 -12.51
CA ILE A 594 11.38 -6.98 -13.89
C ILE A 594 12.72 -7.71 -14.08
N GLY A 595 13.44 -8.02 -12.99
CA GLY A 595 14.69 -8.77 -13.04
C GLY A 595 15.90 -8.00 -13.57
N ARG A 596 15.83 -6.66 -13.66
CA ARG A 596 16.96 -5.81 -14.09
C ARG A 596 17.94 -5.49 -12.97
N ARG A 597 17.55 -5.65 -11.70
CA ARG A 597 18.41 -5.46 -10.53
C ARG A 597 18.26 -6.63 -9.55
N PRO A 598 19.36 -7.13 -8.97
CA PRO A 598 19.35 -8.29 -8.07
C PRO A 598 18.78 -7.94 -6.69
N LYS A 599 17.96 -8.83 -6.13
CA LYS A 599 17.43 -8.69 -4.76
C LYS A 599 18.56 -8.81 -3.72
N GLU A 600 19.57 -9.60 -4.03
CA GLU A 600 20.72 -9.89 -3.17
C GLU A 600 21.49 -8.62 -2.81
N TYR A 601 21.67 -7.71 -3.78
CA TYR A 601 22.32 -6.42 -3.54
C TYR A 601 21.45 -5.51 -2.66
N TYR A 602 20.13 -5.48 -2.87
CA TYR A 602 19.20 -4.74 -2.03
C TYR A 602 19.26 -5.22 -0.57
N ASP A 603 19.19 -6.53 -0.35
CA ASP A 603 19.24 -7.14 0.99
C ASP A 603 20.58 -6.83 1.68
N MET A 604 21.70 -6.97 0.97
CA MET A 604 23.04 -6.66 1.47
C MET A 604 23.16 -5.18 1.90
N MET A 605 22.73 -4.25 1.06
CA MET A 605 22.79 -2.82 1.38
C MET A 605 21.89 -2.47 2.57
N CYS A 606 20.69 -3.06 2.66
CA CYS A 606 19.81 -2.86 3.80
C CYS A 606 20.45 -3.34 5.11
N GLU A 607 21.17 -4.46 5.10
CA GLU A 607 21.91 -4.93 6.27
C GLU A 607 23.06 -3.99 6.64
N LEU A 608 23.86 -3.55 5.65
CA LEU A 608 24.93 -2.58 5.86
C LEU A 608 24.45 -1.23 6.43
N MET A 609 23.22 -0.81 6.13
CA MET A 609 22.66 0.44 6.63
C MET A 609 22.09 0.35 8.06
N LYS A 610 22.02 -0.84 8.68
CA LYS A 610 21.59 -0.99 10.08
C LYS A 610 22.68 -0.60 11.09
N GLN A 611 23.87 -0.28 10.62
CA GLN A 611 24.99 0.10 11.47
C GLN A 611 24.68 1.38 12.26
N GLU A 612 25.18 1.44 13.49
CA GLU A 612 24.96 2.58 14.38
C GLU A 612 25.49 3.87 13.74
N GLY A 613 24.72 4.97 13.81
CA GLY A 613 25.09 6.26 13.20
C GLY A 613 24.80 6.36 11.70
N VAL A 614 24.24 5.32 11.06
CA VAL A 614 23.73 5.39 9.68
C VAL A 614 22.21 5.59 9.72
N THR A 615 21.68 6.46 8.86
CA THR A 615 20.24 6.64 8.70
C THR A 615 19.87 6.86 7.24
N GLU A 616 18.99 6.00 6.72
CA GLU A 616 18.39 6.11 5.40
C GLU A 616 17.03 6.81 5.52
N HIS A 617 16.86 7.94 4.83
CA HIS A 617 15.68 8.81 4.93
C HIS A 617 14.73 8.68 3.74
N GLY A 618 15.04 7.78 2.80
CA GLY A 618 14.39 7.69 1.51
C GLY A 618 14.64 8.91 0.62
N ARG A 619 13.81 9.03 -0.42
CA ARG A 619 13.87 10.14 -1.37
C ARG A 619 13.15 11.36 -0.83
N ILE A 620 13.75 12.53 -1.01
CA ILE A 620 13.14 13.82 -0.67
C ILE A 620 13.27 14.83 -1.82
N GLY A 621 12.43 15.86 -1.81
CA GLY A 621 12.47 16.95 -2.79
C GLY A 621 13.76 17.76 -2.80
N GLN A 622 14.09 18.36 -3.95
CA GLN A 622 15.38 19.02 -4.17
C GLN A 622 15.65 20.17 -3.18
N LYS A 623 14.64 20.98 -2.88
CA LYS A 623 14.76 22.07 -1.88
C LYS A 623 15.00 21.55 -0.46
N LYS A 624 14.35 20.44 -0.08
CA LYS A 624 14.59 19.80 1.22
C LYS A 624 15.98 19.19 1.25
N LEU A 625 16.40 18.55 0.16
CA LEU A 625 17.73 17.97 0.02
C LEU A 625 18.82 19.02 0.21
N VAL A 626 18.69 20.22 -0.38
CA VAL A 626 19.63 21.34 -0.17
C VAL A 626 19.77 21.71 1.32
N LYS A 627 18.68 21.70 2.11
CA LYS A 627 18.76 21.93 3.56
C LYS A 627 19.52 20.82 4.29
N GLU A 628 19.35 19.57 3.85
CA GLU A 628 20.09 18.44 4.42
C GLU A 628 21.58 18.51 4.08
N TYR A 629 21.94 18.99 2.90
CA TYR A 629 23.32 19.33 2.55
C TYR A 629 23.86 20.45 3.45
N SER A 630 23.09 21.52 3.72
CA SER A 630 23.56 22.62 4.58
C SER A 630 23.76 22.24 6.05
N LYS A 631 23.01 21.26 6.55
CA LYS A 631 23.20 20.68 7.89
C LYS A 631 24.47 19.82 8.00
N SER A 632 25.00 19.32 6.88
CA SER A 632 26.04 18.29 6.86
C SER A 632 27.43 18.91 6.73
N GLY A 633 28.38 18.47 7.56
CA GLY A 633 29.78 18.87 7.51
C GLY A 633 30.46 18.40 6.23
N ILE A 634 30.19 17.16 5.83
CA ILE A 634 30.95 16.45 4.82
C ILE A 634 30.02 15.84 3.77
N TRP A 635 30.38 15.97 2.49
CA TRP A 635 29.82 15.14 1.42
C TRP A 635 30.81 14.03 1.10
N ALA A 636 30.54 12.83 1.64
CA ALA A 636 31.40 11.66 1.49
C ALA A 636 31.01 10.89 0.22
N TYR A 637 31.90 10.88 -0.77
CA TYR A 637 31.62 10.27 -2.08
C TYR A 637 32.77 9.42 -2.63
N PRO A 638 32.96 8.19 -2.10
CA PRO A 638 33.90 7.20 -2.64
C PRO A 638 33.32 6.55 -3.90
N CYS A 639 33.23 7.30 -4.99
CA CYS A 639 32.53 6.85 -6.20
C CYS A 639 33.46 5.98 -7.08
N HIS A 640 32.97 4.79 -7.46
CA HIS A 640 33.57 3.95 -8.49
C HIS A 640 32.81 4.01 -9.83
N PHE A 641 31.71 4.76 -9.88
CA PHE A 641 30.93 4.96 -11.10
C PHE A 641 31.55 6.07 -11.95
N GLU A 642 31.54 5.92 -13.27
CA GLU A 642 32.06 6.90 -14.23
C GLU A 642 31.11 8.11 -14.33
N GLU A 643 31.10 8.94 -13.29
CA GLU A 643 30.32 10.18 -13.27
C GLU A 643 30.70 11.09 -14.43
N ILE A 644 29.70 11.64 -15.10
CA ILE A 644 29.87 12.55 -16.24
C ILE A 644 29.60 14.02 -15.89
N SER A 645 28.80 14.30 -14.85
CA SER A 645 28.56 15.65 -14.29
C SER A 645 27.75 15.56 -12.99
N CYS A 646 28.45 15.33 -11.88
CA CYS A 646 27.84 15.07 -10.56
C CYS A 646 27.17 16.33 -9.93
N ILE A 647 25.85 16.39 -9.96
CA ILE A 647 25.06 17.48 -9.33
C ILE A 647 25.20 17.45 -7.81
N GLY A 648 25.32 16.27 -7.19
CA GLY A 648 25.53 16.12 -5.74
C GLY A 648 26.78 16.86 -5.25
N GLY A 649 27.90 16.72 -5.97
CA GLY A 649 29.13 17.45 -5.68
C GLY A 649 28.99 18.97 -5.86
N MET A 650 28.22 19.42 -6.87
CA MET A 650 27.92 20.85 -7.02
C MET A 650 27.10 21.38 -5.83
N ARG A 651 26.08 20.64 -5.36
CA ARG A 651 25.29 21.00 -4.17
C ARG A 651 26.14 21.04 -2.91
N ALA A 652 27.04 20.07 -2.73
CA ALA A 652 27.95 20.04 -1.59
C ALA A 652 28.77 21.32 -1.51
N MET A 653 29.44 21.69 -2.61
CA MET A 653 30.23 22.92 -2.69
C MET A 653 29.38 24.18 -2.47
N ALA A 654 28.18 24.25 -3.09
CA ALA A 654 27.30 25.41 -2.98
C ALA A 654 26.69 25.60 -1.59
N THR A 655 26.48 24.52 -0.84
CA THR A 655 25.97 24.57 0.54
C THR A 655 27.07 24.65 1.58
N GLY A 656 28.34 24.41 1.24
CA GLY A 656 29.45 24.36 2.18
C GLY A 656 29.65 23.01 2.89
N ALA A 657 29.00 21.94 2.44
CA ALA A 657 29.36 20.58 2.86
C ALA A 657 30.67 20.19 2.17
N VAL A 658 31.73 19.98 2.95
CA VAL A 658 33.08 19.78 2.42
C VAL A 658 33.14 18.46 1.65
N PRO A 659 33.47 18.47 0.33
CA PRO A 659 33.63 17.24 -0.42
C PRO A 659 34.78 16.40 0.11
N CYS A 660 34.56 15.10 0.34
CA CYS A 660 35.60 14.09 0.45
C CYS A 660 35.31 12.99 -0.57
N TYR A 661 36.06 12.96 -1.68
CA TYR A 661 35.67 12.24 -2.88
C TYR A 661 36.86 11.64 -3.63
N THR A 662 36.60 10.59 -4.42
CA THR A 662 37.53 10.08 -5.44
C THR A 662 37.41 10.90 -6.72
N ASP A 663 38.54 11.24 -7.36
CA ASP A 663 38.55 12.06 -8.58
C ASP A 663 38.37 11.27 -9.89
N TYR A 664 37.89 10.04 -9.77
CA TYR A 664 37.55 9.16 -10.87
C TYR A 664 36.58 9.82 -11.88
N ALA A 665 36.81 9.57 -13.18
CA ALA A 665 35.99 10.09 -14.28
C ALA A 665 35.84 11.63 -14.28
N ALA A 666 34.63 12.17 -14.50
CA ALA A 666 34.40 13.62 -14.53
C ALA A 666 34.26 14.27 -13.15
N LEU A 667 34.44 13.51 -12.05
CA LEU A 667 34.46 14.11 -10.71
C LEU A 667 35.62 15.09 -10.56
N LYS A 668 36.80 14.79 -11.12
CA LYS A 668 37.94 15.71 -11.16
C LYS A 668 37.64 17.04 -11.85
N GLU A 669 36.69 17.05 -12.79
CA GLU A 669 36.29 18.24 -13.54
C GLU A 669 35.14 18.99 -12.87
N THR A 670 34.28 18.26 -12.14
CA THR A 670 33.04 18.76 -11.54
C THR A 670 33.27 19.32 -10.15
N VAL A 671 33.96 18.57 -9.32
CA VAL A 671 34.23 18.94 -7.92
C VAL A 671 35.58 19.62 -7.87
N LYS A 672 35.60 20.90 -7.46
CA LYS A 672 36.80 21.75 -7.49
C LYS A 672 37.42 21.99 -6.13
N TYR A 673 36.71 21.67 -5.05
CA TYR A 673 37.10 21.97 -3.67
C TYR A 673 36.96 20.74 -2.78
N GLY A 674 37.58 20.78 -1.59
CA GLY A 674 37.52 19.72 -0.59
C GLY A 674 38.72 18.78 -0.62
N VAL A 675 38.54 17.60 -0.05
CA VAL A 675 39.56 16.56 0.09
C VAL A 675 39.45 15.59 -1.07
N LYS A 676 40.38 15.72 -2.01
CA LYS A 676 40.47 14.89 -3.21
C LYS A 676 41.33 13.64 -2.98
N VAL A 677 40.87 12.49 -3.43
CA VAL A 677 41.60 11.22 -3.46
C VAL A 677 41.73 10.78 -4.92
N GLU A 678 42.96 10.51 -5.37
CA GLU A 678 43.20 10.16 -6.76
C GLU A 678 42.94 8.68 -7.01
N GLY A 679 42.17 8.34 -8.05
CA GLY A 679 41.91 6.96 -8.48
C GLY A 679 40.47 6.47 -8.29
N ASP A 680 40.25 5.19 -8.63
CA ASP A 680 38.99 4.46 -8.42
C ASP A 680 39.01 3.82 -7.03
N VAL A 681 37.94 3.98 -6.25
CA VAL A 681 37.85 3.41 -4.90
C VAL A 681 37.85 1.87 -4.89
N LYS A 682 37.68 1.22 -6.04
CA LYS A 682 37.87 -0.24 -6.14
C LYS A 682 39.33 -0.69 -5.99
N ASP A 683 40.30 0.21 -6.13
CA ASP A 683 41.69 -0.07 -5.81
C ASP A 683 41.94 0.05 -4.31
N ASP A 684 42.47 -1.01 -3.69
CA ASP A 684 42.68 -1.08 -2.24
C ASP A 684 43.48 0.11 -1.69
N LYS A 685 44.51 0.58 -2.43
CA LYS A 685 45.32 1.73 -1.98
C LYS A 685 44.51 3.02 -1.99
N THR A 686 43.70 3.21 -3.02
CA THR A 686 42.79 4.36 -3.16
C THR A 686 41.73 4.32 -2.07
N TYR A 687 41.19 3.14 -1.79
CA TYR A 687 40.20 2.91 -0.74
C TYR A 687 40.73 3.23 0.65
N ASP A 688 41.89 2.68 1.03
CA ASP A 688 42.56 2.96 2.31
C ASP A 688 42.94 4.43 2.45
N LEU A 689 43.39 5.06 1.36
CA LEU A 689 43.71 6.48 1.35
C LEU A 689 42.44 7.33 1.53
N TYR A 690 41.34 6.94 0.88
CA TYR A 690 40.06 7.61 1.01
C TYR A 690 39.57 7.58 2.46
N THR A 691 39.50 6.39 3.06
CA THR A 691 39.03 6.20 4.44
C THR A 691 39.88 7.00 5.43
N ARG A 692 41.21 6.98 5.31
CA ARG A 692 42.10 7.78 6.18
C ARG A 692 41.89 9.28 6.02
N LYS A 693 41.70 9.76 4.79
CA LYS A 693 41.45 11.18 4.53
C LYS A 693 40.09 11.61 5.05
N LEU A 694 39.08 10.74 4.97
CA LEU A 694 37.76 10.98 5.52
C LEU A 694 37.79 11.06 7.05
N ILE A 695 38.46 10.13 7.73
CA ILE A 695 38.61 10.13 9.21
C ILE A 695 39.34 11.39 9.71
N LYS A 696 40.30 11.88 8.93
CA LYS A 696 41.08 13.07 9.29
C LYS A 696 40.28 14.38 9.12
N LEU A 697 39.31 14.39 8.21
CA LEU A 697 38.47 15.54 7.90
C LEU A 697 37.39 15.70 8.97
#